data_AF-V4HG26-F1
#
_entry.id   AF-V4HG26-F1
#
_cell.length_a   1.000
_cell.length_b   1.000
_cell.length_c   1.000
_cell.angle_alpha   90.00
_cell.angle_beta   90.00
_cell.angle_gamma   90.00
#
_symmetry.space_group_name_H-M   'P 1'
#
loop_
_entity.id
_entity.type
_entity.pdbx_description
1 polymer ?
#
loop_
_entity_poly.entity_id
_entity_poly.type
_entity_poly.pdbx_seq_one_letter_code
_entity_poly.pdbx_strand_id
1 'polypeptide(L)'
;MSLLPEPSTFEKKYDDKELASELPDRPITSLRDLQYVYGRLYTLATAGGGEYAAYLTPEKSTDLFDEPESLLYLRVDLSGDESRLDPDQPVGVESYGEKKVEAVAHSWYDSARGFDHSITHRTGKNKEPEKVAEYLHQRLTSWADDDVIQEATADHEDGWIVDALAELGESEGLRERIEAAVDEQLDGKTTALTTVAVKLEPDGEYLLPGEASPVFNEAMRARKRSKLVSKGEATNSVGEATDLVTGNRGPTVGTAEDPLNYFLGKQLEKFPGFDPDEAWRTHPVSEDVAVTLMNASTFVDACDYYTMGANVYYLPYFFGRLQPTEARELYRMLYAVVRDEEMTPIERVYREFQNDPALQEYGERFRFYVAAVMKHQTKRFDVFGDTLDGSLLSPVELISSHIDILESPLFDVYDDAERDTPELRPAFPAPENWDIFVPSEHALLSTLATGWYFEQTFALADDDDASADDYRIRALVAVLSGESLDVETVLTEYVERLLEDEGEGFPSFRVAAQYAQLCALAEAGLLTGRDAYEPVAEPLQLTDDHPADDMQQDTPARADGGNVAAARETKLEQFLEQTPALAEDQPERRGSFLLGALVGQVTGYQQVSEGRSTTLIDQYPIKAVTESKLKRLASDVLDKNIVYSRENNMAGTMYREVVDRLVTTLPQIDIDGDWELDTTDLRFYYSLGVAYGMNNWASSDDEEVDDQPETAEEEA
;
A
#
# COMPACT_ATOMS: atom_id res chain seq x y z
N MET A 1 9.35 -11.15 19.33
CA MET A 1 8.63 -10.21 20.21
C MET A 1 9.16 -8.83 19.93
N SER A 2 8.28 -7.88 19.60
CA SER A 2 8.69 -6.49 19.36
C SER A 2 9.20 -5.86 20.66
N LEU A 3 10.31 -5.14 20.59
CA LEU A 3 10.85 -4.31 21.67
C LEU A 3 9.96 -3.13 22.05
N LEU A 4 8.99 -2.82 21.18
CA LEU A 4 8.22 -1.62 21.29
C LEU A 4 7.35 -1.69 22.56
N PRO A 5 7.48 -0.73 23.49
CA PRO A 5 6.58 -0.63 24.62
C PRO A 5 5.16 -0.40 24.14
N GLU A 6 4.17 -0.94 24.87
CA GLU A 6 2.76 -0.64 24.63
C GLU A 6 2.54 0.89 24.56
N PRO A 7 1.62 1.39 23.71
CA PRO A 7 1.38 2.83 23.53
C PRO A 7 1.16 3.60 24.84
N SER A 8 0.44 2.99 25.80
CA SER A 8 0.20 3.59 27.11
C SER A 8 1.46 3.75 27.98
N THR A 9 2.50 2.95 27.73
CA THR A 9 3.81 3.06 28.39
C THR A 9 4.63 4.17 27.74
N PHE A 10 4.65 4.23 26.40
CA PHE A 10 5.31 5.31 25.66
C PHE A 10 4.74 6.69 26.03
N GLU A 11 3.41 6.79 26.08
CA GLU A 11 2.70 8.02 26.47
C GLU A 11 3.09 8.53 27.86
N LYS A 12 3.29 7.63 28.83
CA LYS A 12 3.67 7.99 30.20
C LYS A 12 5.15 8.33 30.35
N LYS A 13 6.00 7.90 29.42
CA LYS A 13 7.46 8.05 29.51
C LYS A 13 7.92 9.47 29.20
N TYR A 14 7.22 10.18 28.31
CA TYR A 14 7.60 11.51 27.84
C TYR A 14 6.48 12.53 28.02
N ASP A 15 6.76 13.62 28.72
CA ASP A 15 5.85 14.76 28.76
C ASP A 15 5.84 15.53 27.42
N ASP A 16 4.90 16.46 27.25
CA ASP A 16 4.75 17.20 25.98
C ASP A 16 5.98 18.04 25.63
N LYS A 17 6.69 18.57 26.64
CA LYS A 17 7.85 19.44 26.42
C LYS A 17 9.07 18.60 26.04
N GLU A 18 9.27 17.48 26.73
CA GLU A 18 10.32 16.51 26.42
C GLU A 18 10.10 15.97 25.01
N LEU A 19 8.90 15.46 24.69
CA LEU A 19 8.61 14.92 23.37
C LEU A 19 8.76 15.99 22.28
N ALA A 20 8.23 17.21 22.48
CA ALA A 20 8.38 18.30 21.51
C ALA A 20 9.84 18.66 21.23
N SER A 21 10.75 18.50 22.20
CA SER A 21 12.18 18.77 22.01
C SER A 21 12.89 17.70 21.17
N GLU A 22 12.29 16.51 21.07
CA GLU A 22 12.84 15.37 20.33
C GLU A 22 12.25 15.25 18.91
N LEU A 23 11.18 15.99 18.59
CA LEU A 23 10.52 16.02 17.28
C LEU A 23 11.14 17.08 16.36
N PRO A 24 11.06 16.89 15.02
CA PRO A 24 11.48 17.91 14.08
C PRO A 24 10.68 19.22 14.27
N ASP A 25 11.36 20.35 14.15
CA ASP A 25 10.79 21.68 14.34
C ASP A 25 10.08 22.25 13.10
N ARG A 26 9.98 21.44 12.05
CA ARG A 26 9.44 21.79 10.73
C ARG A 26 8.38 20.80 10.24
N PRO A 27 7.60 21.15 9.19
CA PRO A 27 6.66 20.23 8.59
C PRO A 27 7.32 19.01 7.92
N ILE A 28 6.59 17.89 7.89
CA ILE A 28 6.95 16.73 7.08
C ILE A 28 6.68 17.10 5.61
N THR A 29 7.73 17.11 4.79
CA THR A 29 7.64 17.53 3.37
C THR A 29 8.33 16.56 2.41
N SER A 30 8.91 15.48 2.94
CA SER A 30 9.68 14.52 2.18
C SER A 30 9.66 13.15 2.85
N LEU A 31 9.97 12.10 2.09
CA LEU A 31 10.21 10.77 2.66
C LEU A 31 11.32 10.78 3.72
N ARG A 32 12.34 11.64 3.58
CA ARG A 32 13.42 11.77 4.57
C ARG A 32 12.92 12.33 5.91
N ASP A 33 12.00 13.28 5.89
CA ASP A 33 11.34 13.76 7.12
C ASP A 33 10.58 12.63 7.80
N LEU A 34 9.82 11.87 7.01
CA LEU A 34 9.00 10.77 7.52
C LEU A 34 9.86 9.66 8.13
N GLN A 35 10.90 9.24 7.42
CA GLN A 35 11.90 8.29 7.92
C GLN A 35 12.56 8.80 9.20
N TYR A 36 12.89 10.09 9.28
CA TYR A 36 13.47 10.66 10.50
C TYR A 36 12.51 10.59 11.67
N VAL A 37 11.24 10.96 11.47
CA VAL A 37 10.19 10.85 12.50
C VAL A 37 10.03 9.41 12.96
N TYR A 38 9.95 8.45 12.04
CA TYR A 38 9.80 7.03 12.37
C TYR A 38 11.00 6.50 13.15
N GLY A 39 12.21 6.79 12.67
CA GLY A 39 13.45 6.44 13.36
C GLY A 39 13.56 7.08 14.73
N ARG A 40 13.09 8.32 14.89
CA ARG A 40 13.07 9.02 16.17
C ARG A 40 12.06 8.41 17.15
N LEU A 41 10.83 8.13 16.70
CA LEU A 41 9.83 7.43 17.51
C LEU A 41 10.33 6.06 17.95
N TYR A 42 10.94 5.30 17.04
CA TYR A 42 11.55 4.01 17.35
C TYR A 42 12.64 4.13 18.40
N THR A 43 13.53 5.11 18.23
CA THR A 43 14.64 5.37 19.15
C THR A 43 14.13 5.73 20.55
N LEU A 44 13.15 6.64 20.66
CA LEU A 44 12.52 7.01 21.93
C LEU A 44 11.87 5.80 22.61
N ALA A 45 11.20 4.96 21.81
CA ALA A 45 10.51 3.78 22.29
C ALA A 45 11.48 2.71 22.83
N THR A 46 12.65 2.51 22.21
CA THR A 46 13.54 1.38 22.49
C THR A 46 14.83 1.74 23.25
N ALA A 47 15.43 2.88 22.95
CA ALA A 47 16.75 3.30 23.44
C ALA A 47 16.71 4.61 24.26
N GLY A 48 15.56 5.29 24.31
CA GLY A 48 15.41 6.52 25.08
C GLY A 48 15.66 7.80 24.25
N GLY A 49 15.78 8.93 24.97
CA GLY A 49 16.08 10.24 24.41
C GLY A 49 17.57 10.61 24.51
N GLY A 50 17.93 11.79 24.03
CA GLY A 50 19.31 12.30 24.12
C GLY A 50 20.21 12.02 22.91
N GLU A 51 21.47 12.43 23.03
CA GLU A 51 22.42 12.55 21.91
C GLU A 51 22.84 11.20 21.30
N TYR A 52 23.06 10.19 22.14
CA TYR A 52 23.60 8.89 21.70
C TYR A 52 22.53 7.82 21.48
N ALA A 53 21.28 8.05 21.86
CA ALA A 53 20.23 7.03 21.83
C ALA A 53 20.05 6.42 20.42
N ALA A 54 20.11 7.25 19.36
CA ALA A 54 19.97 6.77 17.98
C ALA A 54 21.11 5.83 17.54
N TYR A 55 22.25 5.86 18.25
CA TYR A 55 23.39 5.01 17.94
C TYR A 55 23.23 3.60 18.51
N LEU A 56 22.43 3.44 19.56
CA LEU A 56 22.17 2.15 20.21
C LEU A 56 21.29 1.26 19.34
N THR A 57 21.45 -0.05 19.49
CA THR A 57 20.70 -1.07 18.72
C THR A 57 20.16 -2.18 19.64
N PRO A 58 19.25 -1.84 20.57
CA PRO A 58 18.74 -2.81 21.55
C PRO A 58 18.09 -4.03 20.90
N GLU A 59 17.47 -3.88 19.72
CA GLU A 59 16.80 -4.94 18.96
C GLU A 59 17.73 -6.05 18.52
N LYS A 60 19.03 -5.75 18.44
CA LYS A 60 20.07 -6.74 18.17
C LYS A 60 20.50 -7.50 19.41
N SER A 61 19.81 -7.36 20.55
CA SER A 61 20.18 -8.03 21.81
C SER A 61 18.99 -8.49 22.64
N THR A 62 17.76 -8.36 22.14
CA THR A 62 16.54 -8.63 22.92
C THR A 62 16.23 -10.07 23.17
N ASP A 63 16.71 -10.96 22.30
CA ASP A 63 16.65 -12.40 22.54
C ASP A 63 17.55 -12.84 23.70
N LEU A 64 18.33 -11.93 24.29
CA LEU A 64 19.13 -12.15 25.50
C LEU A 64 18.49 -11.59 26.76
N PHE A 65 17.32 -10.93 26.67
CA PHE A 65 16.65 -10.38 27.85
C PHE A 65 16.24 -11.48 28.82
N ASP A 66 16.62 -11.29 30.09
CA ASP A 66 16.37 -12.18 31.22
C ASP A 66 16.94 -13.60 31.08
N GLU A 67 17.69 -13.87 30.01
CA GLU A 67 18.45 -15.11 29.87
C GLU A 67 19.59 -15.15 30.91
N PRO A 68 19.88 -16.31 31.52
CA PRO A 68 21.01 -16.45 32.43
C PRO A 68 22.33 -16.24 31.67
N GLU A 69 23.33 -15.66 32.35
CA GLU A 69 24.69 -15.48 31.80
C GLU A 69 24.73 -14.72 30.46
N SER A 70 23.79 -13.78 30.27
CA SER A 70 23.60 -13.03 29.02
C SER A 70 24.36 -11.71 28.95
N LEU A 71 24.95 -11.26 30.07
CA LEU A 71 25.87 -10.13 30.13
C LEU A 71 27.15 -10.55 30.88
N LEU A 72 28.28 -10.44 30.20
CA LEU A 72 29.60 -10.61 30.79
C LEU A 72 30.41 -9.33 30.65
N TYR A 73 31.14 -8.95 31.69
CA TYR A 73 31.95 -7.74 31.66
C TYR A 73 33.27 -7.91 32.41
N LEU A 74 34.34 -7.29 31.89
CA LEU A 74 35.62 -7.18 32.59
C LEU A 74 35.55 -6.08 33.63
N ARG A 75 35.89 -6.38 34.87
CA ARG A 75 36.02 -5.37 35.93
C ARG A 75 37.42 -4.76 35.88
N VAL A 76 37.50 -3.51 35.43
CA VAL A 76 38.75 -2.77 35.27
C VAL A 76 38.82 -1.65 36.29
N ASP A 77 39.83 -1.71 37.16
CA ASP A 77 40.12 -0.68 38.15
C ASP A 77 41.05 0.36 37.52
N LEU A 78 40.50 1.56 37.30
CA LEU A 78 41.18 2.75 36.76
C LEU A 78 41.35 3.85 37.82
N SER A 79 41.05 3.54 39.08
CA SER A 79 41.01 4.53 40.16
C SER A 79 42.38 4.86 40.78
N GLY A 80 43.43 4.11 40.41
CA GLY A 80 44.78 4.28 40.92
C GLY A 80 45.78 4.68 39.83
N ASP A 81 47.07 4.72 40.19
CA ASP A 81 48.14 5.12 39.26
C ASP A 81 48.43 4.08 38.15
N GLU A 82 48.01 2.83 38.35
CA GLU A 82 48.17 1.74 37.38
C GLU A 82 46.82 1.06 37.11
N SER A 83 46.43 1.01 35.83
CA SER A 83 45.24 0.30 35.35
C SER A 83 45.39 -1.20 35.54
N ARG A 84 44.37 -1.87 36.07
CA ARG A 84 44.42 -3.33 36.33
C ARG A 84 43.04 -3.97 36.27
N LEU A 85 43.01 -5.28 36.01
CA LEU A 85 41.82 -6.09 36.30
C LEU A 85 41.62 -6.24 37.80
N ASP A 86 40.35 -6.28 38.23
CA ASP A 86 39.96 -6.62 39.59
C ASP A 86 40.69 -7.90 40.03
N PRO A 87 41.43 -7.89 41.14
CA PRO A 87 42.24 -9.03 41.56
C PRO A 87 41.41 -10.19 42.11
N ASP A 88 40.22 -9.91 42.62
CA ASP A 88 39.36 -10.87 43.32
C ASP A 88 38.27 -11.43 42.40
N GLN A 89 37.67 -10.57 41.57
CA GLN A 89 36.62 -10.94 40.61
C GLN A 89 36.82 -10.23 39.25
N PRO A 90 37.76 -10.71 38.40
CA PRO A 90 38.08 -10.07 37.12
C PRO A 90 36.90 -10.00 36.13
N VAL A 91 35.97 -10.97 36.21
CA VAL A 91 34.82 -11.10 35.32
C VAL A 91 33.53 -11.06 36.14
N GLY A 92 32.62 -10.16 35.76
CA GLY A 92 31.24 -10.17 36.21
C GLY A 92 30.33 -10.89 35.23
N VAL A 93 29.39 -11.69 35.74
CA VAL A 93 28.38 -12.40 34.97
C VAL A 93 27.00 -12.06 35.53
N GLU A 94 26.11 -11.55 34.69
CA GLU A 94 24.77 -11.14 35.09
C GLU A 94 23.76 -11.42 33.97
N SER A 95 22.47 -11.34 34.32
CA SER A 95 21.41 -11.26 33.33
C SER A 95 21.36 -9.86 32.72
N TYR A 96 21.29 -9.81 31.39
CA TYR A 96 20.94 -8.64 30.61
C TYR A 96 19.43 -8.48 30.58
N GLY A 97 18.94 -7.25 30.61
CA GLY A 97 17.51 -6.96 30.54
C GLY A 97 17.28 -5.51 30.17
N GLU A 98 16.01 -5.17 29.96
CA GLU A 98 15.57 -3.86 29.44
C GLU A 98 16.20 -2.66 30.16
N LYS A 99 16.35 -2.73 31.48
CA LYS A 99 16.91 -1.64 32.31
C LYS A 99 18.40 -1.37 32.07
N LYS A 100 19.11 -2.26 31.38
CA LYS A 100 20.56 -2.17 31.14
C LYS A 100 20.91 -1.74 29.71
N VAL A 101 19.93 -1.49 28.85
CA VAL A 101 20.14 -1.10 27.45
C VAL A 101 21.07 0.12 27.34
N GLU A 102 20.74 1.20 28.07
CA GLU A 102 21.54 2.42 28.07
C GLU A 102 22.90 2.20 28.74
N ALA A 103 22.93 1.51 29.88
CA ALA A 103 24.15 1.25 30.65
C ALA A 103 25.20 0.45 29.85
N VAL A 104 24.77 -0.55 29.09
CA VAL A 104 25.64 -1.39 28.27
C VAL A 104 26.06 -0.69 26.97
N ALA A 105 25.31 0.30 26.50
CA ALA A 105 25.60 1.06 25.29
C ALA A 105 25.91 0.17 24.06
N HIS A 106 25.08 -0.84 23.81
CA HIS A 106 25.29 -1.76 22.67
C HIS A 106 24.92 -1.08 21.34
N SER A 107 25.86 -1.07 20.39
CA SER A 107 25.67 -0.53 19.04
C SER A 107 26.24 -1.48 18.00
N TRP A 108 25.35 -1.98 17.16
CA TRP A 108 25.61 -2.95 16.11
C TRP A 108 25.41 -2.33 14.73
N TYR A 109 26.13 -2.84 13.72
CA TYR A 109 25.93 -2.45 12.33
C TYR A 109 25.93 -3.66 11.38
N ASP A 110 24.93 -3.68 10.50
CA ASP A 110 24.76 -4.73 9.51
C ASP A 110 25.83 -4.62 8.41
N SER A 111 26.91 -5.37 8.60
CA SER A 111 27.90 -5.63 7.57
C SER A 111 28.03 -7.13 7.39
N ALA A 112 28.53 -7.57 6.23
CA ALA A 112 28.71 -8.99 5.91
C ALA A 112 29.58 -9.78 6.93
N ARG A 113 30.17 -9.10 7.92
CA ARG A 113 30.96 -9.67 9.01
C ARG A 113 30.38 -9.42 10.41
N GLY A 114 29.28 -8.68 10.55
CA GLY A 114 28.59 -8.41 11.83
C GLY A 114 29.50 -7.79 12.89
N PHE A 115 29.99 -6.56 12.65
CA PHE A 115 30.84 -5.85 13.61
C PHE A 115 30.03 -4.93 14.51
N ASP A 116 30.28 -5.01 15.82
CA ASP A 116 29.80 -4.02 16.79
C ASP A 116 30.69 -2.78 16.78
N HIS A 117 30.07 -1.60 16.86
CA HIS A 117 30.76 -0.31 16.89
C HIS A 117 31.08 0.15 18.30
N SER A 118 30.24 -0.16 19.27
CA SER A 118 30.52 0.16 20.67
C SER A 118 31.49 -0.84 21.31
N ILE A 119 31.94 -0.50 22.51
CA ILE A 119 32.78 -1.40 23.31
C ILE A 119 32.00 -2.66 23.68
N THR A 120 30.68 -2.64 23.72
CA THR A 120 29.91 -3.88 23.91
C THR A 120 29.84 -4.69 22.62
N HIS A 121 30.18 -5.98 22.71
CA HIS A 121 30.09 -6.93 21.61
C HIS A 121 29.02 -7.98 21.86
N ARG A 122 28.26 -8.33 20.82
CA ARG A 122 27.36 -9.47 20.88
C ARG A 122 28.06 -10.73 20.38
N THR A 123 28.21 -11.73 21.24
CA THR A 123 28.75 -13.02 20.83
C THR A 123 27.79 -13.74 19.87
N GLY A 124 28.32 -14.52 18.93
CA GLY A 124 27.50 -15.46 18.15
C GLY A 124 26.82 -16.52 19.02
N LYS A 125 25.92 -17.34 18.45
CA LYS A 125 25.17 -18.34 19.23
C LYS A 125 26.08 -19.41 19.87
N ASN A 126 25.81 -19.72 21.14
CA ASN A 126 26.37 -20.83 21.94
C ASN A 126 27.90 -20.95 21.86
N LYS A 127 28.62 -19.89 22.24
CA LYS A 127 30.08 -19.86 22.25
C LYS A 127 30.64 -20.54 23.49
N GLU A 128 31.76 -21.22 23.30
CA GLU A 128 32.56 -21.79 24.38
C GLU A 128 33.17 -20.66 25.25
N PRO A 129 33.40 -20.91 26.54
CA PRO A 129 34.08 -19.98 27.46
C PRO A 129 35.35 -19.35 26.89
N GLU A 130 36.24 -20.13 26.28
CA GLU A 130 37.47 -19.65 25.62
C GLU A 130 37.18 -18.55 24.58
N LYS A 131 36.11 -18.72 23.79
CA LYS A 131 35.74 -17.74 22.77
C LYS A 131 35.09 -16.50 23.36
N VAL A 132 34.37 -16.63 24.47
CA VAL A 132 33.82 -15.50 25.23
C VAL A 132 34.96 -14.68 25.87
N ALA A 133 35.95 -15.34 26.46
CA ALA A 133 37.16 -14.71 26.99
C ALA A 133 37.94 -13.95 25.90
N GLU A 134 38.07 -14.54 24.71
CA GLU A 134 38.67 -13.85 23.56
C GLU A 134 37.93 -12.54 23.22
N TYR A 135 36.59 -12.56 23.22
CA TYR A 135 35.81 -11.34 22.94
C TYR A 135 35.96 -10.28 24.03
N LEU A 136 36.02 -10.67 25.31
CA LEU A 136 36.29 -9.76 26.42
C LEU A 136 37.69 -9.14 26.29
N HIS A 137 38.71 -9.94 25.99
CA HIS A 137 40.07 -9.45 25.76
C HIS A 137 40.15 -8.49 24.56
N GLN A 138 39.38 -8.74 23.50
CA GLN A 138 39.30 -7.84 22.34
C GLN A 138 38.75 -6.45 22.67
N ARG A 139 38.08 -6.26 23.81
CA ARG A 139 37.62 -4.95 24.28
C ARG A 139 38.78 -4.06 24.73
N LEU A 140 39.81 -4.67 25.31
CA LEU A 140 41.03 -4.01 25.75
C LEU A 140 42.09 -3.88 24.64
N THR A 141 41.91 -4.59 23.53
CA THR A 141 42.88 -4.59 22.41
C THR A 141 42.21 -4.07 21.15
N SER A 142 41.61 -4.93 20.34
CA SER A 142 41.07 -4.56 19.02
C SER A 142 40.05 -3.42 19.00
N TRP A 143 39.31 -3.18 20.09
CA TRP A 143 38.40 -2.03 20.19
C TRP A 143 39.12 -0.79 20.72
N ALA A 144 39.82 -0.90 21.85
CA ALA A 144 40.49 0.23 22.47
C ALA A 144 41.63 0.82 21.62
N ASP A 145 42.31 0.00 20.82
CA ASP A 145 43.44 0.37 19.93
C ASP A 145 43.00 0.64 18.46
N ASP A 146 41.69 0.79 18.20
CA ASP A 146 41.20 1.13 16.85
C ASP A 146 41.57 2.58 16.50
N ASP A 147 42.24 2.81 15.36
CA ASP A 147 42.70 4.14 14.93
C ASP A 147 41.61 5.21 14.97
N VAL A 148 40.36 4.87 14.59
CA VAL A 148 39.24 5.82 14.57
C VAL A 148 38.79 6.17 15.98
N ILE A 149 38.82 5.21 16.89
CA ILE A 149 38.48 5.40 18.31
C ILE A 149 39.56 6.28 18.96
N GLN A 150 40.83 5.92 18.79
CA GLN A 150 41.97 6.64 19.33
C GLN A 150 42.00 8.11 18.87
N GLU A 151 41.76 8.36 17.58
CA GLU A 151 41.67 9.73 17.05
C GLU A 151 40.49 10.51 17.67
N ALA A 152 39.33 9.87 17.83
CA ALA A 152 38.14 10.51 18.38
C ALA A 152 38.26 10.83 19.88
N THR A 153 39.02 10.03 20.64
CA THR A 153 39.14 10.18 22.10
C THR A 153 40.34 11.01 22.53
N ALA A 154 41.32 11.26 21.65
CA ALA A 154 42.56 11.96 21.98
C ALA A 154 42.37 13.36 22.62
N ASP A 155 41.36 14.11 22.18
CA ASP A 155 41.05 15.46 22.68
C ASP A 155 39.89 15.47 23.70
N HIS A 156 39.30 14.31 24.02
CA HIS A 156 38.20 14.20 24.99
C HIS A 156 38.75 14.25 26.43
N GLU A 157 38.02 14.90 27.35
CA GLU A 157 38.48 15.05 28.75
C GLU A 157 38.73 13.71 29.44
N ASP A 158 37.87 12.73 29.16
CA ASP A 158 37.97 11.35 29.62
C ASP A 158 38.66 10.40 28.62
N GLY A 159 39.35 10.92 27.60
CA GLY A 159 40.06 10.14 26.58
C GLY A 159 41.05 9.13 27.17
N TRP A 160 41.67 9.52 28.30
CA TRP A 160 42.61 8.69 29.06
C TRP A 160 42.04 7.32 29.49
N ILE A 161 40.71 7.19 29.63
CA ILE A 161 40.06 5.92 29.97
C ILE A 161 40.31 4.89 28.86
N VAL A 162 40.19 5.31 27.59
CA VAL A 162 40.37 4.42 26.44
C VAL A 162 41.85 4.04 26.28
N ASP A 163 42.75 5.00 26.47
CA ASP A 163 44.21 4.76 26.47
C ASP A 163 44.61 3.76 27.55
N ALA A 164 44.06 3.91 28.76
CA ALA A 164 44.29 3.01 29.87
C ALA A 164 43.80 1.58 29.60
N LEU A 165 42.68 1.43 28.88
CA LEU A 165 42.19 0.10 28.46
C LEU A 165 43.10 -0.52 27.40
N ALA A 166 43.57 0.27 26.43
CA ALA A 166 44.51 -0.17 25.40
C ALA A 166 45.84 -0.63 26.01
N GLU A 167 46.43 0.17 26.91
CA GLU A 167 47.66 -0.15 27.64
C GLU A 167 47.49 -1.42 28.49
N LEU A 168 46.35 -1.56 29.18
CA LEU A 168 46.05 -2.76 29.94
C LEU A 168 45.99 -3.99 29.01
N GLY A 169 45.42 -3.85 27.80
CA GLY A 169 45.35 -4.91 26.79
C GLY A 169 46.71 -5.46 26.33
N GLU A 170 47.78 -4.68 26.46
CA GLU A 170 49.15 -5.10 26.15
C GLU A 170 49.84 -5.86 27.29
N SER A 171 49.20 -5.96 28.46
CA SER A 171 49.80 -6.58 29.64
C SER A 171 50.05 -8.08 29.46
N GLU A 172 51.28 -8.52 29.74
CA GLU A 172 51.68 -9.93 29.64
C GLU A 172 50.86 -10.80 30.60
N GLY A 173 50.30 -11.91 30.09
CA GLY A 173 49.49 -12.84 30.87
C GLY A 173 48.04 -12.41 31.13
N LEU A 174 47.61 -11.25 30.60
CA LEU A 174 46.24 -10.76 30.79
C LEU A 174 45.21 -11.71 30.19
N ARG A 175 45.46 -12.19 28.97
CA ARG A 175 44.54 -13.08 28.25
C ARG A 175 44.29 -14.37 29.03
N GLU A 176 45.34 -15.02 29.52
CA GLU A 176 45.26 -16.25 30.28
C GLU A 176 44.49 -16.04 31.61
N ARG A 177 44.63 -14.86 32.23
CA ARG A 177 43.85 -14.49 33.42
C ARG A 177 42.36 -14.33 33.12
N ILE A 178 42.01 -13.72 31.98
CA ILE A 178 40.62 -13.58 31.54
C ILE A 178 40.03 -14.96 31.23
N GLU A 179 40.75 -15.79 30.47
CA GLU A 179 40.32 -17.16 30.14
C GLU A 179 40.03 -17.98 31.40
N ALA A 180 40.95 -17.98 32.37
CA ALA A 180 40.75 -18.68 33.64
C ALA A 180 39.54 -18.16 34.44
N ALA A 181 39.32 -16.84 34.46
CA ALA A 181 38.19 -16.23 35.18
C ALA A 181 36.84 -16.53 34.50
N VAL A 182 36.80 -16.57 33.16
CA VAL A 182 35.58 -16.94 32.42
C VAL A 182 35.25 -18.43 32.62
N ASP A 183 36.26 -19.32 32.58
CA ASP A 183 36.09 -20.75 32.84
C ASP A 183 35.57 -21.05 34.27
N GLU A 184 35.91 -20.21 35.24
CA GLU A 184 35.41 -20.35 36.62
C GLU A 184 33.96 -19.88 36.78
N GLN A 185 33.52 -18.90 35.99
CA GLN A 185 32.21 -18.25 36.12
C GLN A 185 31.13 -18.86 35.21
N LEU A 186 31.51 -19.47 34.08
CA LEU A 186 30.56 -20.05 33.12
C LEU A 186 30.46 -21.57 33.24
N ASP A 187 29.23 -22.07 33.37
CA ASP A 187 28.94 -23.51 33.46
C ASP A 187 28.90 -24.22 32.08
N GLY A 188 29.11 -23.48 30.99
CA GLY A 188 29.12 -24.04 29.64
C GLY A 188 29.07 -22.99 28.53
N LYS A 189 28.41 -23.34 27.43
CA LYS A 189 28.27 -22.45 26.28
C LYS A 189 27.19 -21.42 26.53
N THR A 190 27.45 -20.18 26.16
CA THR A 190 26.48 -19.09 26.29
C THR A 190 26.37 -18.25 25.01
N THR A 191 25.31 -17.47 24.91
CA THR A 191 25.18 -16.35 23.97
C THR A 191 25.00 -15.11 24.83
N ALA A 192 25.90 -14.15 24.73
CA ALA A 192 25.93 -13.00 25.63
C ALA A 192 26.36 -11.70 24.95
N LEU A 193 26.16 -10.60 25.65
CA LEU A 193 26.88 -9.35 25.45
C LEU A 193 28.17 -9.37 26.28
N THR A 194 29.30 -9.04 25.67
CA THR A 194 30.60 -8.90 26.33
C THR A 194 31.04 -7.45 26.33
N THR A 195 31.44 -6.91 27.49
CA THR A 195 31.82 -5.50 27.63
C THR A 195 32.85 -5.27 28.75
N VAL A 196 33.06 -4.02 29.15
CA VAL A 196 33.87 -3.62 30.31
C VAL A 196 32.99 -2.91 31.34
N ALA A 197 33.35 -3.01 32.60
CA ALA A 197 32.87 -2.14 33.66
C ALA A 197 34.08 -1.51 34.35
N VAL A 198 34.12 -0.19 34.40
CA VAL A 198 35.28 0.56 34.89
C VAL A 198 34.99 1.17 36.26
N LYS A 199 36.00 1.16 37.12
CA LYS A 199 35.96 1.84 38.42
C LYS A 199 36.88 3.06 38.36
N LEU A 200 36.30 4.25 38.49
CA LEU A 200 37.02 5.52 38.35
C LEU A 200 37.49 6.09 39.70
N GLU A 201 36.84 5.72 40.80
CA GLU A 201 37.14 6.22 42.14
C GLU A 201 37.52 5.08 43.08
N PRO A 202 38.48 5.24 44.03
CA PRO A 202 38.97 4.14 44.87
C PRO A 202 37.91 3.44 45.71
N ASP A 203 36.91 4.20 46.17
CA ASP A 203 35.75 3.68 46.92
C ASP A 203 34.48 3.60 46.05
N GLY A 204 34.61 3.77 44.74
CA GLY A 204 33.53 3.72 43.77
C GLY A 204 33.11 2.30 43.37
N GLU A 205 31.96 2.22 42.71
CA GLU A 205 31.44 0.99 42.09
C GLU A 205 32.00 0.83 40.66
N TYR A 206 31.88 -0.38 40.11
CA TYR A 206 32.16 -0.63 38.70
C TYR A 206 30.96 -0.17 37.87
N LEU A 207 31.19 0.77 36.96
CA LEU A 207 30.18 1.36 36.11
C LEU A 207 30.28 0.78 34.69
N LEU A 208 29.14 0.46 34.09
CA LEU A 208 29.07 0.01 32.70
C LEU A 208 29.36 1.19 31.75
N PRO A 209 29.67 0.96 30.46
CA PRO A 209 30.19 2.00 29.57
C PRO A 209 29.29 3.24 29.46
N GLY A 210 27.97 3.04 29.38
CA GLY A 210 26.99 4.14 29.30
C GLY A 210 26.82 4.91 30.62
N GLU A 211 27.21 4.33 31.76
CA GLU A 211 27.14 4.96 33.09
C GLU A 211 28.47 5.61 33.49
N ALA A 212 29.59 5.09 32.98
CA ALA A 212 30.93 5.45 33.42
C ALA A 212 31.40 6.81 32.90
N SER A 213 31.35 7.01 31.58
CA SER A 213 31.79 8.24 30.94
C SER A 213 31.24 8.34 29.50
N PRO A 214 30.91 9.55 29.02
CA PRO A 214 30.48 9.78 27.63
C PRO A 214 31.55 9.39 26.59
N VAL A 215 32.83 9.23 26.98
CA VAL A 215 33.92 8.87 26.05
C VAL A 215 33.64 7.57 25.29
N PHE A 216 33.00 6.58 25.92
CA PHE A 216 32.65 5.33 25.24
C PHE A 216 31.59 5.54 24.16
N ASN A 217 30.66 6.46 24.40
CA ASN A 217 29.61 6.80 23.44
C ASN A 217 30.15 7.67 22.30
N GLU A 218 31.09 8.57 22.58
CA GLU A 218 31.77 9.35 21.53
C GLU A 218 32.64 8.46 20.63
N ALA A 219 33.39 7.52 21.22
CA ALA A 219 34.14 6.51 20.46
C ALA A 219 33.23 5.66 19.56
N MET A 220 32.10 5.20 20.10
CA MET A 220 31.07 4.48 19.34
C MET A 220 30.53 5.33 18.18
N ARG A 221 30.19 6.60 18.45
CA ARG A 221 29.66 7.55 17.47
C ARG A 221 30.64 7.75 16.32
N ALA A 222 31.90 8.05 16.61
CA ALA A 222 32.94 8.22 15.61
C ALA A 222 33.13 6.95 14.76
N ARG A 223 33.17 5.78 15.39
CA ARG A 223 33.32 4.52 14.68
C ARG A 223 32.14 4.22 13.76
N LYS A 224 30.89 4.45 14.21
CA LYS A 224 29.68 4.28 13.38
C LYS A 224 29.67 5.26 12.20
N ARG A 225 30.01 6.53 12.44
CA ARG A 225 30.10 7.58 11.41
C ARG A 225 31.12 7.27 10.32
N SER A 226 32.29 6.73 10.70
CA SER A 226 33.32 6.31 9.73
C SER A 226 32.83 5.28 8.71
N LYS A 227 31.77 4.52 9.02
CA LYS A 227 31.15 3.56 8.10
C LYS A 227 30.04 4.15 7.25
N LEU A 228 29.45 5.26 7.66
CA LEU A 228 28.43 5.93 6.88
C LEU A 228 29.04 6.46 5.59
N VAL A 229 30.26 7.02 5.61
CA VAL A 229 30.88 7.64 4.41
C VAL A 229 31.32 6.63 3.33
N SER A 230 31.51 5.35 3.67
CA SER A 230 32.02 4.33 2.74
C SER A 230 31.04 3.14 2.65
N LYS A 231 30.05 3.21 1.75
CA LYS A 231 29.02 2.17 1.57
C LYS A 231 28.82 1.82 0.10
N GLY A 232 28.76 0.52 -0.20
CA GLY A 232 28.52 0.03 -1.57
C GLY A 232 29.70 0.34 -2.51
N GLU A 233 29.44 1.09 -3.57
CA GLU A 233 30.47 1.57 -4.50
C GLU A 233 31.15 2.87 -4.03
N ALA A 234 30.58 3.56 -3.02
CA ALA A 234 31.16 4.78 -2.48
C ALA A 234 32.34 4.47 -1.56
N THR A 235 33.44 5.17 -1.78
CA THR A 235 34.64 5.13 -0.95
C THR A 235 34.65 6.26 0.08
N ASN A 236 34.06 7.41 -0.23
CA ASN A 236 33.97 8.56 0.67
C ASN A 236 32.88 9.56 0.24
N SER A 237 31.61 9.27 0.54
CA SER A 237 30.45 10.11 0.20
C SER A 237 30.15 11.15 1.27
N VAL A 238 31.00 12.18 1.36
CA VAL A 238 30.88 13.26 2.35
C VAL A 238 31.15 14.63 1.72
N GLY A 239 30.37 15.64 2.13
CA GLY A 239 30.58 17.02 1.71
C GLY A 239 29.77 18.05 2.50
N GLU A 240 29.98 19.32 2.19
CA GLU A 240 29.31 20.46 2.85
C GLU A 240 28.01 20.82 2.12
N ALA A 241 26.87 20.63 2.79
CA ALA A 241 25.56 20.94 2.24
C ALA A 241 24.56 21.37 3.33
N THR A 242 23.33 21.64 2.94
CA THR A 242 22.23 21.88 3.89
C THR A 242 21.54 20.54 4.13
N ASP A 243 21.50 20.11 5.38
CA ASP A 243 20.81 18.89 5.77
C ASP A 243 19.33 18.98 5.40
N LEU A 244 18.86 17.99 4.63
CA LEU A 244 17.51 17.94 4.14
C LEU A 244 16.48 17.86 5.24
N VAL A 245 16.79 17.33 6.43
CA VAL A 245 15.86 17.15 7.56
C VAL A 245 16.00 18.30 8.56
N THR A 246 17.23 18.64 8.98
CA THR A 246 17.40 19.68 10.01
C THR A 246 17.45 21.10 9.45
N GLY A 247 17.66 21.28 8.15
CA GLY A 247 17.84 22.58 7.52
C GLY A 247 19.15 23.29 7.90
N ASN A 248 20.00 22.66 8.71
CA ASN A 248 21.28 23.22 9.13
C ASN A 248 22.34 22.97 8.06
N ARG A 249 23.24 23.94 7.88
CA ARG A 249 24.39 23.80 6.98
C ARG A 249 25.56 23.17 7.73
N GLY A 250 26.20 22.17 7.13
CA GLY A 250 27.40 21.54 7.65
C GLY A 250 27.81 20.29 6.87
N PRO A 251 28.64 19.42 7.49
CA PRO A 251 29.01 18.13 6.93
C PRO A 251 27.79 17.22 6.75
N THR A 252 27.69 16.61 5.58
CA THR A 252 26.58 15.73 5.17
C THR A 252 27.11 14.50 4.44
N VAL A 253 26.33 13.42 4.48
CA VAL A 253 26.66 12.14 3.84
C VAL A 253 25.59 11.75 2.82
N GLY A 254 26.00 11.01 1.78
CA GLY A 254 25.12 10.56 0.68
C GLY A 254 24.66 9.12 0.77
N THR A 255 25.17 8.38 1.75
CA THR A 255 25.15 6.92 1.83
C THR A 255 24.31 6.40 2.99
N ALA A 256 23.46 7.26 3.58
CA ALA A 256 22.47 6.87 4.57
C ALA A 256 21.62 5.70 4.05
N GLU A 257 21.30 4.73 4.93
CA GLU A 257 20.40 3.65 4.53
C GLU A 257 19.04 4.23 4.12
N ASP A 258 18.51 3.69 3.04
CA ASP A 258 17.22 4.07 2.52
C ASP A 258 16.41 2.78 2.37
N PRO A 259 15.31 2.61 3.13
CA PRO A 259 14.43 1.45 2.99
C PRO A 259 13.83 1.33 1.60
N LEU A 260 13.79 2.40 0.78
CA LEU A 260 13.38 2.33 -0.62
C LEU A 260 14.57 2.33 -1.60
N ASN A 261 15.81 2.31 -1.10
CA ASN A 261 17.06 2.32 -1.86
C ASN A 261 17.14 3.39 -2.98
N TYR A 262 16.40 4.51 -2.89
CA TYR A 262 16.35 5.52 -3.96
C TYR A 262 17.73 6.06 -4.32
N PHE A 263 18.62 6.15 -3.34
CA PHE A 263 19.87 6.91 -3.47
C PHE A 263 21.12 6.07 -3.21
N LEU A 264 20.95 4.76 -3.06
CA LEU A 264 22.06 3.84 -3.01
C LEU A 264 22.43 3.45 -4.44
N GLY A 265 23.73 3.41 -4.77
CA GLY A 265 24.25 3.13 -6.13
C GLY A 265 23.92 1.75 -6.70
N LYS A 266 22.97 1.03 -6.10
CA LYS A 266 22.46 -0.28 -6.48
C LYS A 266 21.16 -0.22 -7.27
N GLN A 267 20.56 0.94 -7.53
CA GLN A 267 19.41 1.03 -8.43
C GLN A 267 19.77 0.52 -9.85
N LEU A 268 18.78 -0.06 -10.53
CA LEU A 268 18.94 -0.57 -11.89
C LEU A 268 19.16 0.60 -12.87
N GLU A 269 18.38 1.67 -12.69
CA GLU A 269 18.51 2.94 -13.39
C GLU A 269 19.34 3.92 -12.55
N LYS A 270 20.59 4.16 -12.95
CA LYS A 270 21.40 5.23 -12.34
C LYS A 270 21.06 6.55 -13.05
N PHE A 271 20.79 7.61 -12.29
CA PHE A 271 20.67 8.96 -12.84
C PHE A 271 21.89 9.28 -13.72
N PRO A 272 21.71 9.90 -14.91
CA PRO A 272 22.83 10.31 -15.74
C PRO A 272 23.82 11.18 -14.94
N GLY A 273 25.07 10.73 -14.80
CA GLY A 273 26.08 11.44 -14.02
C GLY A 273 26.08 11.14 -12.52
N PHE A 274 25.38 10.10 -12.06
CA PHE A 274 25.46 9.64 -10.67
C PHE A 274 26.88 9.17 -10.32
N ASP A 275 27.47 9.84 -9.34
CA ASP A 275 28.73 9.45 -8.71
C ASP A 275 28.43 9.08 -7.24
N PRO A 276 28.64 7.82 -6.83
CA PRO A 276 28.41 7.37 -5.45
C PRO A 276 29.13 8.21 -4.39
N ASP A 277 30.33 8.73 -4.70
CA ASP A 277 31.10 9.58 -3.79
C ASP A 277 30.53 11.02 -3.70
N GLU A 278 29.64 11.39 -4.61
CA GLU A 278 28.97 12.70 -4.64
C GLU A 278 27.47 12.62 -4.34
N ALA A 279 26.96 11.46 -3.90
CA ALA A 279 25.55 11.25 -3.56
C ALA A 279 25.05 12.19 -2.44
N TRP A 280 25.96 12.73 -1.62
CA TRP A 280 25.64 13.74 -0.61
C TRP A 280 25.09 15.04 -1.23
N ARG A 281 25.32 15.30 -2.52
CA ARG A 281 24.77 16.48 -3.20
C ARG A 281 23.29 16.37 -3.51
N THR A 282 22.80 15.16 -3.75
CA THR A 282 21.40 14.92 -4.13
C THR A 282 20.51 14.80 -2.90
N HIS A 283 20.96 14.09 -1.87
CA HIS A 283 20.20 13.89 -0.64
C HIS A 283 21.05 14.15 0.61
N PRO A 284 21.51 15.40 0.80
CA PRO A 284 22.36 15.75 1.93
C PRO A 284 21.63 15.53 3.25
N VAL A 285 22.17 14.70 4.12
CA VAL A 285 21.73 14.57 5.51
C VAL A 285 22.95 14.58 6.43
N SER A 286 22.85 15.18 7.61
CA SER A 286 23.92 15.08 8.60
C SER A 286 24.09 13.63 9.06
N GLU A 287 25.25 13.31 9.63
CA GLU A 287 25.55 11.95 10.09
C GLU A 287 24.58 11.47 11.18
N ASP A 288 24.20 12.34 12.12
CA ASP A 288 23.23 12.01 13.18
C ASP A 288 21.83 11.72 12.60
N VAL A 289 21.42 12.50 11.60
CA VAL A 289 20.18 12.24 10.85
C VAL A 289 20.30 10.90 10.13
N ALA A 290 21.40 10.64 9.43
CA ALA A 290 21.62 9.39 8.72
C ALA A 290 21.50 8.16 9.63
N VAL A 291 22.06 8.22 10.85
CA VAL A 291 21.89 7.16 11.85
C VAL A 291 20.43 7.02 12.29
N THR A 292 19.74 8.14 12.51
CA THR A 292 18.31 8.12 12.90
C THR A 292 17.44 7.50 11.81
N LEU A 293 17.70 7.80 10.53
CA LEU A 293 16.98 7.22 9.38
C LEU A 293 17.11 5.69 9.34
N MET A 294 18.28 5.15 9.70
CA MET A 294 18.50 3.70 9.75
C MET A 294 17.59 2.99 10.75
N ASN A 295 17.16 3.67 11.82
CA ASN A 295 16.30 3.10 12.86
C ASN A 295 14.82 3.05 12.43
N ALA A 296 14.46 3.64 11.29
CA ALA A 296 13.09 3.68 10.80
C ALA A 296 12.59 2.34 10.24
N SER A 297 13.49 1.40 9.95
CA SER A 297 13.17 0.19 9.17
C SER A 297 12.06 -0.64 9.79
N THR A 298 12.01 -0.79 11.12
CA THR A 298 10.94 -1.54 11.80
C THR A 298 9.55 -1.01 11.46
N PHE A 299 9.39 0.31 11.34
CA PHE A 299 8.10 0.91 11.00
C PHE A 299 7.87 0.98 9.49
N VAL A 300 8.91 1.27 8.69
CA VAL A 300 8.78 1.32 7.23
C VAL A 300 8.47 -0.06 6.66
N ASP A 301 9.20 -1.09 7.10
CA ASP A 301 9.02 -2.47 6.62
C ASP A 301 7.69 -3.08 7.07
N ALA A 302 7.11 -2.63 8.19
CA ALA A 302 5.78 -3.07 8.60
C ALA A 302 4.65 -2.41 7.80
N CYS A 303 4.95 -1.29 7.13
CA CYS A 303 3.98 -0.52 6.37
C CYS A 303 3.97 -0.87 4.87
N ASP A 304 4.44 -2.05 4.47
CA ASP A 304 4.31 -2.52 3.09
C ASP A 304 3.29 -3.64 2.92
N TYR A 305 2.75 -3.74 1.72
CA TYR A 305 1.88 -4.83 1.30
C TYR A 305 2.29 -5.29 -0.11
N TYR A 306 2.45 -6.60 -0.31
CA TYR A 306 2.85 -7.13 -1.61
C TYR A 306 1.63 -7.38 -2.49
N THR A 307 1.55 -6.69 -3.62
CA THR A 307 0.48 -6.83 -4.61
C THR A 307 0.98 -6.45 -6.00
N MET A 308 0.34 -6.97 -7.05
CA MET A 308 0.67 -6.67 -8.46
C MET A 308 2.17 -6.82 -8.82
N GLY A 309 2.88 -7.76 -8.17
CA GLY A 309 4.32 -7.95 -8.40
C GLY A 309 5.25 -6.91 -7.72
N ALA A 310 4.72 -6.02 -6.88
CA ALA A 310 5.45 -4.97 -6.19
C ALA A 310 5.11 -4.90 -4.69
N ASN A 311 5.95 -4.24 -3.90
CA ASN A 311 5.65 -3.86 -2.53
C ASN A 311 5.07 -2.45 -2.56
N VAL A 312 3.83 -2.28 -2.14
CA VAL A 312 3.19 -0.97 -1.98
C VAL A 312 3.33 -0.55 -0.54
N TYR A 313 4.06 0.54 -0.32
CA TYR A 313 4.26 1.15 0.99
C TYR A 313 3.15 2.15 1.27
N TYR A 314 2.59 2.08 2.48
CA TYR A 314 1.56 2.98 2.99
C TYR A 314 2.03 3.57 4.32
N LEU A 315 2.81 4.65 4.27
CA LEU A 315 3.44 5.20 5.47
C LEU A 315 2.57 6.32 6.08
N PRO A 316 1.83 6.07 7.18
CA PRO A 316 0.96 7.06 7.80
C PRO A 316 1.71 8.25 8.41
N TYR A 317 1.21 9.46 8.25
CA TYR A 317 1.78 10.64 8.89
C TYR A 317 0.77 11.78 9.05
N PHE A 318 1.13 12.79 9.84
CA PHE A 318 0.35 14.02 9.97
C PHE A 318 1.00 15.15 9.18
N PHE A 319 0.25 15.71 8.23
CA PHE A 319 0.65 16.86 7.45
C PHE A 319 0.87 18.09 8.34
N GLY A 320 1.87 18.89 8.00
CA GLY A 320 2.28 20.04 8.80
C GLY A 320 3.32 19.66 9.86
N ARG A 321 3.47 20.55 10.85
CA ARG A 321 4.43 20.35 11.95
C ARG A 321 3.84 19.38 12.98
N LEU A 322 4.54 18.27 13.19
CA LEU A 322 4.12 17.23 14.13
C LEU A 322 4.09 17.74 15.57
N GLN A 323 2.93 17.59 16.22
CA GLN A 323 2.74 17.91 17.64
C GLN A 323 2.98 16.68 18.53
N PRO A 324 3.28 16.85 19.84
CA PRO A 324 3.45 15.73 20.77
C PRO A 324 2.26 14.77 20.83
N THR A 325 1.02 15.28 20.77
CA THR A 325 -0.18 14.44 20.71
C THR A 325 -0.20 13.59 19.45
N GLU A 326 0.01 14.21 18.28
CA GLU A 326 0.09 13.54 16.98
C GLU A 326 1.22 12.51 16.91
N ALA A 327 2.37 12.77 17.55
CA ALA A 327 3.48 11.83 17.61
C ALA A 327 3.12 10.56 18.42
N ARG A 328 2.33 10.70 19.49
CA ARG A 328 1.83 9.56 20.27
C ARG A 328 0.78 8.76 19.50
N GLU A 329 -0.10 9.45 18.78
CA GLU A 329 -1.08 8.80 17.89
C GLU A 329 -0.39 8.06 16.74
N LEU A 330 0.61 8.69 16.11
CA LEU A 330 1.42 8.05 15.08
C LEU A 330 2.14 6.81 15.62
N TYR A 331 2.73 6.89 16.81
CA TYR A 331 3.32 5.73 17.46
C TYR A 331 2.30 4.61 17.71
N ARG A 332 1.07 4.94 18.15
CA ARG A 332 -0.01 3.96 18.37
C ARG A 332 -0.38 3.23 17.08
N MET A 333 -0.56 3.97 15.98
CA MET A 333 -0.87 3.40 14.66
C MET A 333 0.26 2.48 14.18
N LEU A 334 1.50 2.96 14.21
CA LEU A 334 2.67 2.18 13.80
C LEU A 334 2.87 0.93 14.66
N TYR A 335 2.63 1.04 15.96
CA TYR A 335 2.65 -0.09 16.88
C TYR A 335 1.61 -1.16 16.51
N ALA A 336 0.40 -0.73 16.14
CA ALA A 336 -0.66 -1.64 15.72
C ALA A 336 -0.33 -2.31 14.38
N VAL A 337 0.21 -1.56 13.41
CA VAL A 337 0.67 -2.09 12.11
C VAL A 337 1.75 -3.17 12.30
N VAL A 338 2.75 -2.92 13.15
CA VAL A 338 3.83 -3.88 13.42
C VAL A 338 3.33 -5.21 14.04
N ARG A 339 2.16 -5.22 14.67
CA ARG A 339 1.67 -6.39 15.42
C ARG A 339 0.68 -7.28 14.67
N ASP A 340 0.16 -6.83 13.55
CA ASP A 340 -0.90 -7.53 12.85
C ASP A 340 -0.66 -7.41 11.34
N GLU A 341 -0.30 -8.55 10.78
CA GLU A 341 0.17 -8.75 9.42
C GLU A 341 -0.98 -9.08 8.45
N GLU A 342 -2.23 -9.16 8.92
CA GLU A 342 -3.37 -9.59 8.09
C GLU A 342 -3.99 -8.45 7.27
N MET A 343 -3.95 -7.22 7.78
CA MET A 343 -4.51 -6.03 7.13
C MET A 343 -3.42 -5.11 6.59
N THR A 344 -3.71 -4.45 5.47
CA THR A 344 -2.91 -3.32 4.99
C THR A 344 -2.89 -2.18 6.03
N PRO A 345 -1.83 -1.36 6.06
CA PRO A 345 -1.78 -0.18 6.93
C PRO A 345 -2.96 0.78 6.74
N ILE A 346 -3.47 0.95 5.52
CA ILE A 346 -4.63 1.82 5.24
C ILE A 346 -5.89 1.27 5.90
N GLU A 347 -6.21 -0.01 5.70
CA GLU A 347 -7.40 -0.64 6.30
C GLU A 347 -7.38 -0.55 7.82
N ARG A 348 -6.20 -0.79 8.42
CA ARG A 348 -6.03 -0.70 9.87
C ARG A 348 -6.30 0.71 10.36
N VAL A 349 -5.66 1.71 9.75
CA VAL A 349 -5.84 3.09 10.18
C VAL A 349 -7.27 3.56 9.95
N TYR A 350 -7.91 3.16 8.85
CA TYR A 350 -9.32 3.47 8.62
C TYR A 350 -10.22 2.89 9.73
N ARG A 351 -10.00 1.62 10.11
CA ARG A 351 -10.73 1.00 11.20
C ARG A 351 -10.51 1.74 12.53
N GLU A 352 -9.29 2.19 12.80
CA GLU A 352 -9.02 3.02 14.00
C GLU A 352 -9.69 4.39 13.91
N PHE A 353 -9.62 5.06 12.75
CA PHE A 353 -10.24 6.34 12.47
C PHE A 353 -11.77 6.31 12.66
N GLN A 354 -12.45 5.25 12.21
CA GLN A 354 -13.89 5.10 12.44
C GLN A 354 -14.26 4.97 13.92
N ASN A 355 -13.38 4.36 14.72
CA ASN A 355 -13.66 4.04 16.13
C ASN A 355 -13.14 5.09 17.12
N ASP A 356 -12.23 5.98 16.70
CA ASP A 356 -11.59 6.98 17.56
C ASP A 356 -11.95 8.41 17.15
N PRO A 357 -12.82 9.10 17.92
CA PRO A 357 -13.18 10.50 17.66
C PRO A 357 -11.97 11.47 17.66
N ALA A 358 -10.88 11.14 18.36
CA ALA A 358 -9.68 11.97 18.34
C ALA A 358 -8.96 11.89 16.99
N LEU A 359 -8.90 10.70 16.38
CA LEU A 359 -8.35 10.55 15.02
C LEU A 359 -9.23 11.26 13.97
N GLN A 360 -10.55 11.28 14.16
CA GLN A 360 -11.47 12.02 13.31
C GLN A 360 -11.21 13.53 13.31
N GLU A 361 -10.84 14.10 14.45
CA GLU A 361 -10.44 15.52 14.55
C GLU A 361 -9.20 15.83 13.70
N TYR A 362 -8.32 14.86 13.49
CA TYR A 362 -7.11 15.01 12.68
C TYR A 362 -7.30 14.65 11.20
N GLY A 363 -8.48 14.17 10.78
CA GLY A 363 -8.69 13.53 9.47
C GLY A 363 -8.18 14.34 8.27
N GLU A 364 -8.38 15.66 8.28
CA GLU A 364 -7.91 16.53 7.20
C GLU A 364 -6.38 16.67 7.13
N ARG A 365 -5.66 16.42 8.23
CA ARG A 365 -4.19 16.45 8.28
C ARG A 365 -3.56 15.08 8.13
N PHE A 366 -4.33 14.02 8.33
CA PHE A 366 -3.80 12.67 8.24
C PHE A 366 -3.56 12.27 6.77
N ARG A 367 -2.36 11.77 6.48
CA ARG A 367 -1.89 11.45 5.13
C ARG A 367 -1.11 10.14 5.13
N PHE A 368 -0.91 9.58 3.94
CA PHE A 368 0.00 8.49 3.67
C PHE A 368 1.02 8.92 2.63
N TYR A 369 2.29 8.59 2.87
CA TYR A 369 3.21 8.46 1.75
C TYR A 369 2.96 7.09 1.11
N VAL A 370 2.60 7.10 -0.16
CA VAL A 370 2.34 5.88 -0.94
C VAL A 370 3.47 5.70 -1.94
N ALA A 371 4.06 4.51 -2.00
CA ALA A 371 5.08 4.18 -3.00
C ALA A 371 4.99 2.73 -3.44
N ALA A 372 4.98 2.48 -4.75
CA ALA A 372 5.03 1.14 -5.32
C ALA A 372 6.46 0.79 -5.75
N VAL A 373 7.02 -0.26 -5.14
CA VAL A 373 8.44 -0.62 -5.26
C VAL A 373 8.63 -2.10 -5.51
N MET A 374 9.27 -2.45 -6.63
CA MET A 374 9.77 -3.80 -6.85
C MET A 374 11.16 -3.96 -6.23
N LYS A 375 11.32 -5.02 -5.43
CA LYS A 375 12.59 -5.38 -4.79
C LYS A 375 13.26 -6.53 -5.55
N HIS A 376 14.41 -6.26 -6.18
CA HIS A 376 15.23 -7.32 -6.79
C HIS A 376 16.28 -7.89 -5.81
N GLN A 377 16.91 -9.00 -6.23
CA GLN A 377 18.08 -9.53 -5.53
C GLN A 377 19.18 -8.47 -5.38
N THR A 378 19.94 -8.54 -4.28
CA THR A 378 21.10 -7.65 -3.97
C THR A 378 20.80 -6.21 -3.53
N LYS A 379 19.57 -5.89 -3.07
CA LYS A 379 19.12 -4.53 -2.70
C LYS A 379 19.08 -3.57 -3.91
N ARG A 380 18.55 -4.02 -5.05
CA ARG A 380 18.28 -3.16 -6.24
C ARG A 380 16.79 -2.98 -6.38
N PHE A 381 16.27 -1.76 -6.31
CA PHE A 381 14.83 -1.51 -6.31
C PHE A 381 14.44 -0.65 -7.51
N ASP A 382 13.27 -0.97 -8.08
CA ASP A 382 12.60 -0.16 -9.10
C ASP A 382 11.37 0.48 -8.47
N VAL A 383 11.17 1.77 -8.69
CA VAL A 383 10.05 2.54 -8.14
C VAL A 383 9.15 2.94 -9.30
N PHE A 384 7.88 2.52 -9.23
CA PHE A 384 6.92 2.70 -10.32
C PHE A 384 6.00 3.92 -10.13
N GLY A 385 5.89 4.41 -8.90
CA GLY A 385 5.17 5.63 -8.57
C GLY A 385 5.23 5.89 -7.08
N ASP A 386 5.30 7.16 -6.71
CA ASP A 386 5.21 7.59 -5.32
C ASP A 386 4.52 8.96 -5.17
N THR A 387 4.02 9.21 -3.97
CA THR A 387 3.30 10.42 -3.62
C THR A 387 3.31 10.62 -2.11
N LEU A 388 3.47 11.86 -1.68
CA LEU A 388 3.35 12.24 -0.27
C LEU A 388 1.90 12.59 0.12
N ASP A 389 1.01 12.78 -0.85
CA ASP A 389 -0.30 13.40 -0.63
C ASP A 389 -1.44 12.38 -0.53
N GLY A 390 -1.13 11.10 -0.30
CA GLY A 390 -2.11 10.05 -0.02
C GLY A 390 -3.09 10.48 1.07
N SER A 391 -4.38 10.55 0.77
CA SER A 391 -5.41 10.99 1.71
C SER A 391 -6.19 9.80 2.23
N LEU A 392 -6.50 9.76 3.52
CA LEU A 392 -7.42 8.74 4.04
C LEU A 392 -8.84 8.92 3.48
N LEU A 393 -9.23 10.16 3.14
CA LEU A 393 -10.59 10.47 2.71
C LEU A 393 -10.87 10.09 1.26
N SER A 394 -9.89 10.20 0.36
CA SER A 394 -10.10 9.87 -1.07
C SER A 394 -10.53 8.42 -1.29
N PRO A 395 -9.87 7.39 -0.70
CA PRO A 395 -10.33 6.01 -0.77
C PRO A 395 -11.75 5.83 -0.22
N VAL A 396 -12.09 6.54 0.87
CA VAL A 396 -13.38 6.42 1.55
C VAL A 396 -14.49 7.01 0.69
N GLU A 397 -14.28 8.20 0.12
CA GLU A 397 -15.21 8.85 -0.81
C GLU A 397 -15.48 7.95 -2.03
N LEU A 398 -14.43 7.38 -2.63
CA LEU A 398 -14.59 6.41 -3.73
C LEU A 398 -15.40 5.19 -3.32
N ILE A 399 -15.12 4.60 -2.16
CA ILE A 399 -15.85 3.41 -1.70
C ILE A 399 -17.32 3.76 -1.39
N SER A 400 -17.59 4.90 -0.74
CA SER A 400 -18.96 5.36 -0.52
C SER A 400 -19.70 5.56 -1.84
N SER A 401 -19.10 6.25 -2.81
CA SER A 401 -19.68 6.38 -4.15
C SER A 401 -19.93 5.03 -4.80
N HIS A 402 -19.00 4.06 -4.67
CA HIS A 402 -19.18 2.73 -5.22
C HIS A 402 -20.36 1.98 -4.58
N ILE A 403 -20.53 2.09 -3.26
CA ILE A 403 -21.67 1.52 -2.54
C ILE A 403 -22.97 2.15 -3.05
N ASP A 404 -23.04 3.48 -3.17
CA ASP A 404 -24.23 4.17 -3.70
C ASP A 404 -24.61 3.67 -5.12
N ILE A 405 -23.61 3.42 -5.98
CA ILE A 405 -23.84 2.81 -7.30
C ILE A 405 -24.40 1.39 -7.17
N LEU A 406 -23.85 0.56 -6.29
CA LEU A 406 -24.31 -0.82 -6.08
C LEU A 406 -25.70 -0.90 -5.44
N GLU A 407 -26.06 0.06 -4.59
CA GLU A 407 -27.37 0.16 -3.96
C GLU A 407 -28.46 0.71 -4.90
N SER A 408 -28.05 1.28 -6.05
CA SER A 408 -28.97 1.80 -7.06
C SER A 408 -29.77 0.68 -7.76
N PRO A 409 -30.90 1.01 -8.43
CA PRO A 409 -31.70 0.03 -9.20
C PRO A 409 -30.95 -0.65 -10.37
N LEU A 410 -29.72 -0.21 -10.67
CA LEU A 410 -28.88 -0.80 -11.71
C LEU A 410 -28.36 -2.18 -11.32
N PHE A 411 -28.18 -2.44 -10.03
CA PHE A 411 -27.67 -3.69 -9.48
C PHE A 411 -28.65 -4.25 -8.44
N ASP A 412 -28.48 -5.54 -8.12
CA ASP A 412 -29.19 -6.18 -7.00
C ASP A 412 -28.16 -6.95 -6.20
N VAL A 413 -27.63 -6.28 -5.18
CA VAL A 413 -26.54 -6.75 -4.33
C VAL A 413 -27.03 -7.27 -2.96
N TYR A 414 -28.34 -7.22 -2.70
CA TYR A 414 -28.94 -7.70 -1.46
C TYR A 414 -29.86 -8.88 -1.73
N ASP A 415 -29.64 -9.99 -1.02
CA ASP A 415 -30.53 -11.15 -1.01
C ASP A 415 -31.75 -10.89 -0.10
N ASP A 416 -32.52 -9.84 -0.40
CA ASP A 416 -33.67 -9.45 0.42
C ASP A 416 -34.92 -10.21 -0.06
N ALA A 417 -35.18 -11.35 0.60
CA ALA A 417 -36.39 -12.17 0.42
C ALA A 417 -37.73 -11.41 0.71
N GLU A 418 -37.66 -10.14 1.11
CA GLU A 418 -38.80 -9.26 1.42
C GLU A 418 -39.06 -8.16 0.36
N ARG A 419 -38.21 -7.99 -0.67
CA ARG A 419 -38.57 -7.13 -1.82
C ARG A 419 -39.57 -7.88 -2.71
N ASP A 420 -40.68 -7.21 -3.09
CA ASP A 420 -41.52 -7.68 -4.18
C ASP A 420 -40.61 -7.92 -5.38
N THR A 421 -40.61 -9.13 -5.93
CA THR A 421 -39.74 -9.50 -7.04
C THR A 421 -40.00 -8.51 -8.18
N PRO A 422 -39.01 -7.72 -8.60
CA PRO A 422 -39.25 -6.70 -9.62
C PRO A 422 -39.66 -7.39 -10.91
N GLU A 423 -40.66 -6.82 -11.62
CA GLU A 423 -41.15 -7.37 -12.90
C GLU A 423 -40.02 -7.55 -13.94
N LEU A 424 -38.91 -6.80 -13.77
CA LEU A 424 -37.67 -6.93 -14.53
C LEU A 424 -36.48 -7.09 -13.59
N ARG A 425 -35.50 -7.89 -14.01
CA ARG A 425 -34.19 -7.92 -13.36
C ARG A 425 -33.49 -6.55 -13.44
N PRO A 426 -32.52 -6.26 -12.56
CA PRO A 426 -31.69 -5.05 -12.63
C PRO A 426 -30.99 -4.85 -13.97
N ALA A 427 -30.40 -3.67 -14.19
CA ALA A 427 -29.66 -3.40 -15.42
C ALA A 427 -28.45 -4.35 -15.59
N PHE A 428 -27.76 -4.67 -14.49
CA PHE A 428 -26.54 -5.45 -14.51
C PHE A 428 -26.53 -6.57 -13.47
N PRO A 429 -25.82 -7.68 -13.76
CA PRO A 429 -25.60 -8.75 -12.79
C PRO A 429 -24.57 -8.35 -11.73
N ALA A 430 -24.78 -8.79 -10.49
CA ALA A 430 -23.84 -8.58 -9.37
C ALA A 430 -23.62 -9.91 -8.61
N PRO A 431 -22.72 -10.79 -9.07
CA PRO A 431 -22.47 -12.06 -8.41
C PRO A 431 -21.79 -11.89 -7.04
N GLU A 432 -22.27 -12.60 -6.01
CA GLU A 432 -21.75 -12.53 -4.63
C GLU A 432 -20.27 -12.92 -4.48
N ASN A 433 -19.72 -13.71 -5.41
CA ASN A 433 -18.35 -14.22 -5.32
C ASN A 433 -17.28 -13.25 -5.87
N TRP A 434 -17.66 -12.01 -6.17
CA TRP A 434 -16.79 -10.95 -6.66
C TRP A 434 -16.76 -9.81 -5.65
N ASP A 435 -15.59 -9.56 -5.07
CA ASP A 435 -15.43 -8.61 -3.96
C ASP A 435 -15.90 -7.19 -4.30
N ILE A 436 -15.78 -6.77 -5.58
CA ILE A 436 -16.24 -5.45 -6.05
C ILE A 436 -17.76 -5.28 -5.98
N PHE A 437 -18.55 -6.34 -5.87
CA PHE A 437 -20.01 -6.25 -5.72
C PHE A 437 -20.49 -6.37 -4.27
N VAL A 438 -19.57 -6.44 -3.29
CA VAL A 438 -19.94 -6.53 -1.87
C VAL A 438 -20.19 -5.10 -1.34
N PRO A 439 -21.45 -4.71 -1.01
CA PRO A 439 -21.78 -3.35 -0.57
C PRO A 439 -21.39 -3.15 0.90
N SER A 440 -20.08 -3.16 1.17
CA SER A 440 -19.50 -3.03 2.50
C SER A 440 -18.25 -2.18 2.42
N GLU A 441 -18.23 -1.08 3.19
CA GLU A 441 -17.08 -0.18 3.24
C GLU A 441 -15.79 -0.93 3.57
N HIS A 442 -15.85 -1.88 4.51
CA HIS A 442 -14.67 -2.64 4.91
C HIS A 442 -14.17 -3.56 3.81
N ALA A 443 -15.08 -4.25 3.11
CA ALA A 443 -14.72 -5.17 2.03
C ALA A 443 -14.13 -4.41 0.84
N LEU A 444 -14.81 -3.36 0.40
CA LEU A 444 -14.36 -2.55 -0.74
C LEU A 444 -13.09 -1.76 -0.45
N LEU A 445 -12.91 -1.24 0.76
CA LEU A 445 -11.65 -0.62 1.16
C LEU A 445 -10.51 -1.65 1.16
N SER A 446 -10.77 -2.88 1.59
CA SER A 446 -9.81 -3.98 1.48
C SER A 446 -9.43 -4.26 0.03
N THR A 447 -10.44 -4.40 -0.83
CA THR A 447 -10.27 -4.59 -2.27
C THR A 447 -9.47 -3.46 -2.91
N LEU A 448 -9.69 -2.21 -2.51
CA LEU A 448 -8.92 -1.06 -2.98
C LEU A 448 -7.48 -1.03 -2.45
N ALA A 449 -7.29 -1.15 -1.13
CA ALA A 449 -5.98 -1.06 -0.49
C ALA A 449 -5.03 -2.21 -0.86
N THR A 450 -5.58 -3.36 -1.25
CA THR A 450 -4.80 -4.50 -1.79
C THR A 450 -4.54 -4.38 -3.29
N GLY A 451 -5.10 -3.36 -3.97
CA GLY A 451 -5.02 -3.19 -5.42
C GLY A 451 -5.98 -4.08 -6.21
N TRP A 452 -6.64 -5.04 -5.56
CA TRP A 452 -7.56 -5.99 -6.19
C TRP A 452 -8.72 -5.30 -6.95
N TYR A 453 -9.09 -4.09 -6.52
CA TYR A 453 -10.07 -3.23 -7.19
C TYR A 453 -9.76 -2.98 -8.66
N PHE A 454 -8.48 -2.75 -9.00
CA PHE A 454 -8.04 -2.56 -10.39
C PHE A 454 -7.70 -3.89 -11.07
N GLU A 455 -7.20 -4.87 -10.33
CA GLU A 455 -6.89 -6.19 -10.88
C GLU A 455 -8.13 -6.92 -11.41
N GLN A 456 -9.30 -6.68 -10.80
CA GLN A 456 -10.58 -7.22 -11.27
C GLN A 456 -11.11 -6.57 -12.55
N THR A 457 -10.66 -5.38 -12.93
CA THR A 457 -11.30 -4.60 -14.00
C THR A 457 -10.36 -4.21 -15.14
N PHE A 458 -9.07 -3.99 -14.88
CA PHE A 458 -8.06 -3.59 -15.87
C PHE A 458 -7.37 -4.79 -16.52
N ALA A 459 -6.59 -4.54 -17.58
CA ALA A 459 -5.85 -5.55 -18.30
C ALA A 459 -4.84 -6.27 -17.39
N LEU A 460 -4.53 -7.52 -17.71
CA LEU A 460 -3.49 -8.25 -16.98
C LEU A 460 -2.12 -7.80 -17.49
N ALA A 461 -1.14 -7.71 -16.59
CA ALA A 461 0.24 -7.56 -17.02
C ALA A 461 0.73 -8.85 -17.71
N ASP A 462 1.51 -8.68 -18.79
CA ASP A 462 2.08 -9.79 -19.56
C ASP A 462 3.14 -10.60 -18.77
N ASP A 463 3.73 -10.01 -17.73
CA ASP A 463 4.78 -10.60 -16.90
C ASP A 463 4.33 -10.77 -15.43
N ASP A 464 4.85 -11.82 -14.77
CA ASP A 464 4.63 -12.07 -13.34
C ASP A 464 5.30 -11.00 -12.43
N ASP A 465 6.26 -10.25 -12.97
CA ASP A 465 7.00 -9.18 -12.30
C ASP A 465 6.34 -7.82 -12.61
N ALA A 466 6.18 -6.95 -11.60
CA ALA A 466 5.65 -5.59 -11.80
C ALA A 466 6.42 -4.80 -12.88
N SER A 467 5.67 -4.13 -13.77
CA SER A 467 6.25 -3.30 -14.83
C SER A 467 6.02 -1.83 -14.53
N ALA A 468 6.93 -0.97 -14.98
CA ALA A 468 6.69 0.47 -14.99
C ALA A 468 5.48 0.85 -15.83
N ASP A 469 5.14 0.01 -16.81
CA ASP A 469 3.99 0.18 -17.70
C ASP A 469 2.69 -0.42 -17.14
N ASP A 470 2.71 -1.04 -15.95
CA ASP A 470 1.50 -1.55 -15.31
C ASP A 470 0.63 -0.39 -14.80
N TYR A 471 -0.44 -0.11 -15.55
CA TYR A 471 -1.34 0.99 -15.24
C TYR A 471 -2.14 0.76 -13.95
N ARG A 472 -2.31 -0.48 -13.49
CA ARG A 472 -3.02 -0.79 -12.23
C ARG A 472 -2.30 -0.19 -11.03
N ILE A 473 -0.97 -0.25 -11.02
CA ILE A 473 -0.14 0.37 -9.99
C ILE A 473 -0.29 1.89 -10.02
N ARG A 474 -0.26 2.50 -11.21
CA ARG A 474 -0.43 3.95 -11.38
C ARG A 474 -1.81 4.40 -10.90
N ALA A 475 -2.86 3.66 -11.25
CA ALA A 475 -4.23 3.96 -10.86
C ALA A 475 -4.44 3.82 -9.34
N LEU A 476 -3.84 2.80 -8.71
CA LEU A 476 -3.84 2.63 -7.26
C LEU A 476 -3.20 3.84 -6.57
N VAL A 477 -1.99 4.24 -6.97
CA VAL A 477 -1.30 5.39 -6.37
C VAL A 477 -2.09 6.69 -6.56
N ALA A 478 -2.66 6.91 -7.74
CA ALA A 478 -3.45 8.10 -8.06
C ALA A 478 -4.73 8.19 -7.21
N VAL A 479 -5.53 7.13 -7.17
CA VAL A 479 -6.79 7.10 -6.40
C VAL A 479 -6.57 7.24 -4.90
N LEU A 480 -5.52 6.61 -4.35
CA LEU A 480 -5.15 6.79 -2.95
C LEU A 480 -4.73 8.25 -2.62
N SER A 481 -4.31 9.00 -3.63
CA SER A 481 -3.90 10.41 -3.51
C SER A 481 -5.00 11.41 -3.87
N GLY A 482 -6.14 10.94 -4.36
CA GLY A 482 -7.17 11.82 -4.93
C GLY A 482 -6.77 12.44 -6.27
N GLU A 483 -5.77 11.89 -6.94
CA GLU A 483 -5.42 12.29 -8.30
C GLU A 483 -6.38 11.62 -9.29
N SER A 484 -6.83 12.40 -10.27
CA SER A 484 -7.75 11.94 -11.30
C SER A 484 -7.06 11.03 -12.32
N LEU A 485 -7.78 9.99 -12.74
CA LEU A 485 -7.41 9.13 -13.86
C LEU A 485 -7.91 9.72 -15.19
N ASP A 486 -7.17 9.49 -16.26
CA ASP A 486 -7.57 9.85 -17.61
C ASP A 486 -8.59 8.82 -18.15
N VAL A 487 -9.77 9.29 -18.57
CA VAL A 487 -10.86 8.43 -19.04
C VAL A 487 -10.44 7.55 -20.21
N GLU A 488 -9.74 8.12 -21.21
CA GLU A 488 -9.32 7.38 -22.40
C GLU A 488 -8.44 6.19 -22.02
N THR A 489 -7.53 6.41 -21.07
CA THR A 489 -6.66 5.35 -20.54
C THR A 489 -7.45 4.29 -19.76
N VAL A 490 -8.39 4.69 -18.89
CA VAL A 490 -9.25 3.75 -18.14
C VAL A 490 -10.08 2.87 -19.08
N LEU A 491 -10.69 3.46 -20.11
CA LEU A 491 -11.47 2.70 -21.10
C LEU A 491 -10.59 1.73 -21.89
N THR A 492 -9.33 2.10 -22.17
CA THR A 492 -8.35 1.23 -22.85
C THR A 492 -8.10 -0.04 -22.04
N GLU A 493 -7.77 0.13 -20.77
CA GLU A 493 -7.54 -0.99 -19.83
C GLU A 493 -8.76 -1.89 -19.69
N TYR A 494 -9.96 -1.29 -19.63
CA TYR A 494 -11.20 -2.07 -19.59
C TYR A 494 -11.39 -2.93 -20.83
N VAL A 495 -11.26 -2.35 -22.02
CA VAL A 495 -11.51 -3.07 -23.27
C VAL A 495 -10.45 -4.13 -23.51
N GLU A 496 -9.18 -3.84 -23.24
CA GLU A 496 -8.11 -4.85 -23.33
C GLU A 496 -8.43 -6.05 -22.45
N ARG A 497 -8.87 -5.81 -21.21
CA ARG A 497 -9.32 -6.89 -20.32
C ARG A 497 -10.53 -7.67 -20.85
N LEU A 498 -11.52 -6.98 -21.42
CA LEU A 498 -12.68 -7.64 -22.03
C LEU A 498 -12.29 -8.51 -23.24
N LEU A 499 -11.29 -8.08 -24.01
CA LEU A 499 -10.81 -8.81 -25.18
C LEU A 499 -10.04 -10.08 -24.80
N GLU A 500 -9.33 -10.09 -23.68
CA GLU A 500 -8.71 -11.29 -23.10
C GLU A 500 -9.76 -12.32 -22.67
N ASP A 501 -10.79 -11.87 -21.98
CA ASP A 501 -11.82 -12.72 -21.38
C ASP A 501 -12.82 -13.31 -22.39
N GLU A 502 -12.99 -12.67 -23.55
CA GLU A 502 -13.91 -13.09 -24.62
C GLU A 502 -13.71 -14.56 -25.05
N GLY A 503 -12.52 -15.14 -24.82
CA GLY A 503 -12.20 -16.53 -25.12
C GLY A 503 -13.03 -17.58 -24.38
N GLU A 504 -13.63 -17.23 -23.24
CA GLU A 504 -14.42 -18.15 -22.39
C GLU A 504 -15.94 -17.94 -22.48
N GLY A 505 -16.37 -16.92 -23.23
CA GLY A 505 -17.76 -16.46 -23.31
C GLY A 505 -17.83 -14.94 -23.18
N PHE A 506 -19.03 -14.37 -23.26
CA PHE A 506 -19.18 -12.93 -23.06
C PHE A 506 -19.00 -12.57 -21.57
N PRO A 507 -18.06 -11.67 -21.22
CA PRO A 507 -17.70 -11.38 -19.83
C PRO A 507 -18.67 -10.40 -19.15
N SER A 508 -19.94 -10.76 -19.03
CA SER A 508 -21.01 -9.87 -18.51
C SER A 508 -20.73 -9.34 -17.10
N PHE A 509 -20.21 -10.19 -16.20
CA PHE A 509 -19.86 -9.78 -14.83
C PHE A 509 -18.73 -8.76 -14.80
N ARG A 510 -17.75 -8.89 -15.71
CA ARG A 510 -16.65 -7.92 -15.79
C ARG A 510 -17.11 -6.59 -16.33
N VAL A 511 -17.95 -6.58 -17.37
CA VAL A 511 -18.55 -5.34 -17.89
C VAL A 511 -19.34 -4.62 -16.80
N ALA A 512 -20.12 -5.36 -16.00
CA ALA A 512 -20.85 -4.82 -14.86
C ALA A 512 -19.92 -4.21 -13.80
N ALA A 513 -18.82 -4.89 -13.46
CA ALA A 513 -17.83 -4.42 -12.49
C ALA A 513 -17.11 -3.15 -12.99
N GLN A 514 -16.70 -3.14 -14.27
CA GLN A 514 -16.07 -1.99 -14.92
C GLN A 514 -17.02 -0.79 -14.97
N TYR A 515 -18.31 -1.02 -15.22
CA TYR A 515 -19.31 0.06 -15.20
C TYR A 515 -19.52 0.61 -13.79
N ALA A 516 -19.68 -0.25 -12.78
CA ALA A 516 -19.79 0.19 -11.38
C ALA A 516 -18.56 1.01 -10.95
N GLN A 517 -17.36 0.52 -11.29
CA GLN A 517 -16.10 1.23 -11.02
C GLN A 517 -16.02 2.57 -11.76
N LEU A 518 -16.36 2.63 -13.05
CA LEU A 518 -16.32 3.87 -13.83
C LEU A 518 -17.24 4.94 -13.23
N CYS A 519 -18.47 4.54 -12.85
CA CYS A 519 -19.44 5.44 -12.25
C CYS A 519 -18.96 5.92 -10.87
N ALA A 520 -18.44 5.01 -10.04
CA ALA A 520 -17.89 5.38 -8.74
C ALA A 520 -16.70 6.35 -8.85
N LEU A 521 -15.81 6.14 -9.82
CA LEU A 521 -14.70 7.05 -10.10
C LEU A 521 -15.18 8.44 -10.58
N ALA A 522 -16.23 8.49 -11.41
CA ALA A 522 -16.85 9.75 -11.84
C ALA A 522 -17.51 10.50 -10.67
N GLU A 523 -18.32 9.81 -9.87
CA GLU A 523 -18.97 10.36 -8.66
C GLU A 523 -17.98 10.92 -7.66
N ALA A 524 -16.86 10.21 -7.43
CA ALA A 524 -15.79 10.64 -6.54
C ALA A 524 -14.91 11.77 -7.13
N GLY A 525 -15.17 12.22 -8.38
CA GLY A 525 -14.37 13.24 -9.05
C GLY A 525 -12.96 12.78 -9.42
N LEU A 526 -12.74 11.46 -9.51
CA LEU A 526 -11.45 10.81 -9.80
C LEU A 526 -11.27 10.50 -11.29
N LEU A 527 -12.13 11.04 -12.16
CA LEU A 527 -11.96 10.97 -13.61
C LEU A 527 -11.74 12.36 -14.21
N THR A 528 -10.91 12.40 -15.24
CA THR A 528 -10.75 13.55 -16.12
C THR A 528 -10.95 13.14 -17.56
N GLY A 529 -11.79 13.88 -18.27
CA GLY A 529 -11.98 13.78 -19.70
C GLY A 529 -11.75 15.13 -20.37
N ARG A 530 -11.33 15.12 -21.63
CA ARG A 530 -11.29 16.30 -22.48
C ARG A 530 -12.09 16.06 -23.73
N ASP A 531 -12.63 17.14 -24.30
CA ASP A 531 -13.36 17.12 -25.56
C ASP A 531 -14.44 16.01 -25.54
N ALA A 532 -14.39 15.06 -26.47
CA ALA A 532 -15.38 13.98 -26.55
C ALA A 532 -15.49 13.10 -25.29
N TYR A 533 -14.48 13.05 -24.41
CA TYR A 533 -14.49 12.22 -23.19
C TYR A 533 -15.00 12.94 -21.94
N GLU A 534 -15.24 14.26 -21.99
CA GLU A 534 -15.79 15.03 -20.86
C GLU A 534 -17.09 14.42 -20.28
N PRO A 535 -18.08 13.98 -21.10
CA PRO A 535 -19.32 13.39 -20.59
C PRO A 535 -19.17 12.07 -19.84
N VAL A 536 -18.02 11.38 -19.97
CA VAL A 536 -17.75 10.11 -19.27
C VAL A 536 -17.26 10.37 -17.84
N ALA A 537 -16.60 11.51 -17.63
CA ALA A 537 -16.15 11.95 -16.30
C ALA A 537 -17.28 12.62 -15.49
N GLU A 538 -18.44 12.85 -16.10
CA GLU A 538 -19.59 13.43 -15.41
C GLU A 538 -20.27 12.39 -14.48
N PRO A 539 -20.57 12.77 -13.23
CA PRO A 539 -21.36 11.95 -12.31
C PRO A 539 -22.72 11.53 -12.89
N LEU A 540 -23.19 10.34 -12.52
CA LEU A 540 -24.53 9.86 -12.82
C LEU A 540 -25.57 10.67 -12.03
N GLN A 541 -26.75 10.85 -12.62
CA GLN A 541 -27.88 11.44 -11.91
C GLN A 541 -28.79 10.34 -11.35
N LEU A 542 -28.31 9.63 -10.32
CA LEU A 542 -29.13 8.63 -9.62
C LEU A 542 -30.29 9.33 -8.90
N THR A 543 -31.51 9.16 -9.40
CA THR A 543 -32.73 9.75 -8.79
C THR A 543 -33.63 8.67 -8.21
N ASP A 544 -33.97 8.79 -6.93
CA ASP A 544 -35.00 8.00 -6.22
C ASP A 544 -36.44 8.44 -6.54
N ASP A 545 -36.61 9.56 -7.24
CA ASP A 545 -37.89 10.21 -7.47
C ASP A 545 -38.69 9.53 -8.59
N HIS A 546 -39.15 8.30 -8.39
CA HIS A 546 -40.46 7.88 -8.92
C HIS A 546 -41.12 6.82 -8.01
N PRO A 547 -42.05 7.22 -7.13
CA PRO A 547 -42.90 6.24 -6.47
C PRO A 547 -43.76 5.54 -7.52
N ALA A 548 -43.96 4.24 -7.32
CA ALA A 548 -44.76 3.33 -8.13
C ALA A 548 -46.27 3.69 -8.26
N ASP A 549 -46.68 4.95 -8.08
CA ASP A 549 -48.06 5.35 -7.79
C ASP A 549 -48.65 6.44 -8.72
N ASP A 550 -48.04 6.75 -9.88
CA ASP A 550 -48.64 7.67 -10.86
C ASP A 550 -48.72 7.13 -12.31
N MET A 551 -48.85 5.82 -12.45
CA MET A 551 -49.23 5.18 -13.72
C MET A 551 -50.76 5.26 -13.91
N GLN A 552 -51.30 6.47 -14.13
CA GLN A 552 -52.62 6.60 -14.74
C GLN A 552 -52.56 5.98 -16.14
N GLN A 553 -53.22 4.84 -16.26
CA GLN A 553 -53.52 4.10 -17.48
C GLN A 553 -54.08 5.01 -18.58
N ASP A 554 -53.23 5.54 -19.45
CA ASP A 554 -53.66 6.17 -20.70
C ASP A 554 -52.73 5.83 -21.88
N THR A 555 -52.11 4.64 -21.86
CA THR A 555 -51.48 4.04 -23.04
C THR A 555 -52.41 2.97 -23.62
N PRO A 556 -52.93 3.13 -24.86
CA PRO A 556 -53.83 2.15 -25.44
C PRO A 556 -53.11 0.80 -25.59
N ALA A 557 -53.72 -0.25 -25.03
CA ALA A 557 -53.23 -1.63 -25.06
C ALA A 557 -52.68 -2.01 -26.45
N ARG A 558 -51.36 -2.24 -26.52
CA ARG A 558 -50.66 -2.76 -27.71
C ARG A 558 -50.63 -4.29 -27.65
N ALA A 559 -50.76 -4.90 -28.83
CA ALA A 559 -51.07 -6.33 -29.00
C ALA A 559 -49.81 -7.23 -29.05
N ASP A 560 -48.75 -6.91 -28.30
CA ASP A 560 -47.43 -7.53 -28.46
C ASP A 560 -46.66 -7.83 -27.15
N GLY A 561 -47.29 -7.82 -25.97
CA GLY A 561 -46.66 -8.38 -24.75
C GLY A 561 -46.93 -7.74 -23.39
N GLY A 562 -48.04 -7.01 -23.17
CA GLY A 562 -48.43 -6.57 -21.82
C GLY A 562 -47.39 -5.72 -21.06
N ASN A 563 -47.58 -5.56 -19.74
CA ASN A 563 -46.84 -4.67 -18.82
C ASN A 563 -45.29 -4.67 -19.02
N VAL A 564 -44.72 -5.82 -19.39
CA VAL A 564 -43.27 -6.05 -19.52
C VAL A 564 -42.61 -5.26 -20.64
N ALA A 565 -43.28 -5.05 -21.79
CA ALA A 565 -42.69 -4.25 -22.88
C ALA A 565 -42.61 -2.75 -22.49
N ALA A 566 -43.64 -2.25 -21.80
CA ALA A 566 -43.65 -0.89 -21.27
C ALA A 566 -42.61 -0.73 -20.14
N ALA A 567 -42.50 -1.70 -19.24
CA ALA A 567 -41.48 -1.71 -18.19
C ALA A 567 -40.05 -1.68 -18.77
N ARG A 568 -39.80 -2.43 -19.86
CA ARG A 568 -38.50 -2.42 -20.56
C ARG A 568 -38.20 -1.08 -21.21
N GLU A 569 -39.21 -0.44 -21.80
CA GLU A 569 -39.10 0.90 -22.37
C GLU A 569 -38.75 1.94 -21.29
N THR A 570 -39.46 1.93 -20.17
CA THR A 570 -39.19 2.81 -19.02
C THR A 570 -37.79 2.59 -18.45
N LYS A 571 -37.38 1.34 -18.22
CA LYS A 571 -36.03 1.01 -17.71
C LYS A 571 -34.94 1.54 -18.65
N LEU A 572 -35.11 1.37 -19.96
CA LEU A 572 -34.17 1.88 -20.97
C LEU A 572 -34.17 3.41 -21.04
N GLU A 573 -35.32 4.07 -20.87
CA GLU A 573 -35.43 5.53 -20.75
C GLU A 573 -34.63 6.05 -19.57
N GLN A 574 -34.92 5.53 -18.38
CA GLN A 574 -34.23 5.92 -17.14
C GLN A 574 -32.71 5.71 -17.26
N PHE A 575 -32.28 4.56 -17.76
CA PHE A 575 -30.85 4.29 -17.91
C PHE A 575 -30.15 5.30 -18.84
N LEU A 576 -30.76 5.65 -19.97
CA LEU A 576 -30.18 6.62 -20.91
C LEU A 576 -30.22 8.06 -20.36
N GLU A 577 -31.24 8.42 -19.60
CA GLU A 577 -31.36 9.76 -18.98
C GLU A 577 -30.36 9.95 -17.83
N GLN A 578 -30.11 8.90 -17.05
CA GLN A 578 -29.21 8.94 -15.91
C GLN A 578 -27.73 8.81 -16.29
N THR A 579 -27.42 8.44 -17.53
CA THR A 579 -26.05 8.20 -18.01
C THR A 579 -25.60 9.30 -19.00
N PRO A 580 -24.87 10.34 -18.55
CA PRO A 580 -24.46 11.47 -19.39
C PRO A 580 -23.70 11.05 -20.66
N ALA A 581 -22.83 10.04 -20.56
CA ALA A 581 -22.09 9.50 -21.69
C ALA A 581 -22.98 8.89 -22.80
N LEU A 582 -24.26 8.65 -22.54
CA LEU A 582 -25.25 8.10 -23.49
C LEU A 582 -26.35 9.12 -23.86
N ALA A 583 -26.14 10.40 -23.56
CA ALA A 583 -27.04 11.48 -23.92
C ALA A 583 -27.28 11.57 -25.43
N GLU A 584 -28.34 12.28 -25.84
CA GLU A 584 -28.73 12.39 -27.26
C GLU A 584 -27.69 13.12 -28.12
N ASP A 585 -26.90 14.01 -27.52
CA ASP A 585 -25.78 14.70 -28.16
C ASP A 585 -24.48 13.88 -28.19
N GLN A 586 -24.52 12.63 -27.69
CA GLN A 586 -23.46 11.61 -27.79
C GLN A 586 -23.91 10.43 -28.68
N PRO A 587 -24.29 10.64 -29.96
CA PRO A 587 -24.94 9.62 -30.78
C PRO A 587 -24.06 8.40 -31.07
N GLU A 588 -22.73 8.54 -31.09
CA GLU A 588 -21.78 7.45 -31.30
C GLU A 588 -21.81 6.42 -30.15
N ARG A 589 -21.70 6.89 -28.89
CA ARG A 589 -21.77 6.04 -27.69
C ARG A 589 -23.16 5.46 -27.51
N ARG A 590 -24.20 6.30 -27.60
CA ARG A 590 -25.61 5.89 -27.51
C ARG A 590 -25.96 4.86 -28.58
N GLY A 591 -25.52 5.06 -29.81
CA GLY A 591 -25.74 4.11 -30.91
C GLY A 591 -25.03 2.78 -30.68
N SER A 592 -23.80 2.80 -30.17
CA SER A 592 -23.03 1.59 -29.85
C SER A 592 -23.66 0.80 -28.71
N PHE A 593 -24.09 1.48 -27.64
CA PHE A 593 -24.84 0.89 -26.54
C PHE A 593 -26.15 0.25 -27.00
N LEU A 594 -26.98 0.98 -27.76
CA LEU A 594 -28.27 0.46 -28.24
C LEU A 594 -28.09 -0.75 -29.17
N LEU A 595 -27.05 -0.75 -30.01
CA LEU A 595 -26.70 -1.90 -30.82
C LEU A 595 -26.31 -3.11 -29.96
N GLY A 596 -25.47 -2.89 -28.94
CA GLY A 596 -25.11 -3.92 -27.97
C GLY A 596 -26.33 -4.47 -27.23
N ALA A 597 -27.22 -3.60 -26.75
CA ALA A 597 -28.46 -3.98 -26.06
C ALA A 597 -29.33 -4.89 -26.91
N LEU A 598 -29.51 -4.57 -28.19
CA LEU A 598 -30.25 -5.43 -29.11
C LEU A 598 -29.55 -6.78 -29.33
N VAL A 599 -28.21 -6.80 -29.47
CA VAL A 599 -27.44 -8.04 -29.57
C VAL A 599 -27.61 -8.91 -28.33
N GLY A 600 -27.54 -8.33 -27.14
CA GLY A 600 -27.72 -9.03 -25.86
C GLY A 600 -29.13 -9.62 -25.71
N GLN A 601 -30.16 -8.84 -26.01
CA GLN A 601 -31.56 -9.28 -25.95
C GLN A 601 -31.88 -10.40 -26.96
N VAL A 602 -31.44 -10.28 -28.22
CA VAL A 602 -31.68 -11.36 -29.18
C VAL A 602 -30.84 -12.60 -28.83
N THR A 603 -29.66 -12.42 -28.22
CA THR A 603 -28.85 -13.56 -27.76
C THR A 603 -29.50 -14.32 -26.60
N GLY A 604 -30.03 -13.62 -25.59
CA GLY A 604 -30.77 -14.30 -24.53
C GLY A 604 -31.98 -15.06 -25.09
N TYR A 605 -32.68 -14.52 -26.10
CA TYR A 605 -33.76 -15.23 -26.80
C TYR A 605 -33.25 -16.51 -27.47
N GLN A 606 -32.15 -16.42 -28.19
CA GLN A 606 -31.53 -17.55 -28.89
C GLN A 606 -31.08 -18.66 -27.95
N GLN A 607 -30.66 -18.31 -26.73
CA GLN A 607 -30.21 -19.27 -25.72
C GLN A 607 -31.40 -19.92 -25.01
N VAL A 608 -32.33 -19.11 -24.51
CA VAL A 608 -33.45 -19.57 -23.67
C VAL A 608 -34.55 -20.22 -24.49
N SER A 609 -35.00 -19.58 -25.58
CA SER A 609 -36.17 -20.02 -26.35
C SER A 609 -35.82 -20.95 -27.52
N GLU A 610 -34.63 -20.81 -28.10
CA GLU A 610 -34.23 -21.55 -29.32
C GLU A 610 -33.11 -22.59 -29.08
N GLY A 611 -32.46 -22.58 -27.92
CA GLY A 611 -31.38 -23.53 -27.58
C GLY A 611 -30.20 -23.53 -28.54
N ARG A 612 -29.87 -22.37 -29.16
CA ARG A 612 -28.82 -22.29 -30.19
C ARG A 612 -27.43 -22.35 -29.58
N SER A 613 -26.56 -23.14 -30.22
CA SER A 613 -25.14 -23.26 -29.83
C SER A 613 -24.25 -22.11 -30.31
N THR A 614 -24.73 -21.29 -31.24
CA THR A 614 -24.02 -20.10 -31.73
C THR A 614 -25.02 -18.97 -31.81
N THR A 615 -24.76 -17.95 -31.02
CA THR A 615 -25.62 -16.80 -30.79
C THR A 615 -25.15 -15.59 -31.59
N LEU A 616 -25.85 -14.47 -31.45
CA LEU A 616 -25.47 -13.20 -32.06
C LEU A 616 -24.19 -12.63 -31.46
N ILE A 617 -23.99 -12.77 -30.14
CA ILE A 617 -22.75 -12.36 -29.48
C ILE A 617 -21.54 -13.11 -30.07
N ASP A 618 -21.66 -14.43 -30.31
CA ASP A 618 -20.58 -15.23 -30.92
C ASP A 618 -20.24 -14.78 -32.35
N GLN A 619 -21.24 -14.26 -33.08
CA GLN A 619 -21.07 -13.77 -34.45
C GLN A 619 -20.50 -12.35 -34.49
N TYR A 620 -20.76 -11.57 -33.44
CA TYR A 620 -20.37 -10.18 -33.32
C TYR A 620 -19.62 -9.94 -32.00
N PRO A 621 -18.43 -10.56 -31.86
CA PRO A 621 -17.57 -10.36 -30.70
C PRO A 621 -17.16 -8.89 -30.55
N ILE A 622 -16.75 -8.51 -29.35
CA ILE A 622 -16.29 -7.15 -28.97
C ILE A 622 -15.24 -6.66 -29.97
N LYS A 623 -14.24 -7.50 -30.30
CA LYS A 623 -13.17 -7.15 -31.27
C LYS A 623 -13.67 -6.84 -32.68
N ALA A 624 -14.85 -7.34 -33.06
CA ALA A 624 -15.42 -7.12 -34.39
C ALA A 624 -16.02 -5.72 -34.55
N VAL A 625 -16.31 -5.04 -33.43
CA VAL A 625 -16.83 -3.67 -33.42
C VAL A 625 -15.71 -2.69 -33.72
N THR A 626 -15.94 -1.90 -34.77
CA THR A 626 -15.07 -0.82 -35.25
C THR A 626 -15.96 0.23 -35.90
N GLU A 627 -15.57 1.49 -35.87
CA GLU A 627 -16.24 2.63 -36.52
C GLU A 627 -16.76 2.27 -37.93
N SER A 628 -15.87 1.86 -38.83
CA SER A 628 -16.20 1.52 -40.23
C SER A 628 -17.22 0.38 -40.42
N LYS A 629 -17.47 -0.43 -39.38
CA LYS A 629 -18.38 -1.58 -39.42
C LYS A 629 -19.67 -1.37 -38.65
N LEU A 630 -19.78 -0.32 -37.83
CA LEU A 630 -20.89 -0.13 -36.91
C LEU A 630 -22.25 -0.12 -37.62
N LYS A 631 -22.41 0.69 -38.68
CA LYS A 631 -23.66 0.77 -39.46
C LYS A 631 -24.02 -0.55 -40.15
N ARG A 632 -23.02 -1.29 -40.65
CA ARG A 632 -23.22 -2.60 -41.28
C ARG A 632 -23.66 -3.63 -40.24
N LEU A 633 -22.96 -3.67 -39.11
CA LEU A 633 -23.29 -4.54 -37.99
C LEU A 633 -24.71 -4.31 -37.50
N ALA A 634 -25.10 -3.04 -37.31
CA ALA A 634 -26.45 -2.68 -36.93
C ALA A 634 -27.51 -3.14 -37.95
N SER A 635 -27.24 -2.98 -39.25
CA SER A 635 -28.14 -3.47 -40.30
C SER A 635 -28.32 -4.99 -40.23
N ASP A 636 -27.23 -5.74 -40.09
CA ASP A 636 -27.27 -7.20 -40.02
C ASP A 636 -27.99 -7.71 -38.76
N VAL A 637 -27.87 -7.00 -37.62
CA VAL A 637 -28.58 -7.33 -36.37
C VAL A 637 -30.07 -7.00 -36.47
N LEU A 638 -30.43 -5.84 -37.03
CA LEU A 638 -31.82 -5.44 -37.25
C LEU A 638 -32.55 -6.42 -38.19
N ASP A 639 -31.90 -6.82 -39.28
CA ASP A 639 -32.45 -7.81 -40.22
C ASP A 639 -32.72 -9.15 -39.53
N LYS A 640 -31.79 -9.63 -38.68
CA LYS A 640 -32.00 -10.86 -37.91
C LYS A 640 -33.14 -10.72 -36.91
N ASN A 641 -33.25 -9.60 -36.20
CA ASN A 641 -34.34 -9.37 -35.27
C ASN A 641 -35.71 -9.37 -35.99
N ILE A 642 -35.79 -8.80 -37.20
CA ILE A 642 -36.99 -8.86 -38.05
C ILE A 642 -37.31 -10.29 -38.46
N VAL A 643 -36.31 -11.10 -38.82
CA VAL A 643 -36.50 -12.53 -39.15
C VAL A 643 -37.13 -13.26 -37.97
N TYR A 644 -36.56 -13.12 -36.76
CA TYR A 644 -37.12 -13.77 -35.58
C TYR A 644 -38.51 -13.28 -35.22
N SER A 645 -38.78 -11.98 -35.38
CA SER A 645 -40.11 -11.40 -35.12
C SER A 645 -41.17 -12.05 -36.03
N ARG A 646 -40.82 -12.32 -37.29
CA ARG A 646 -41.69 -13.02 -38.25
C ARG A 646 -41.83 -14.51 -37.95
N GLU A 647 -40.75 -15.17 -37.56
CA GLU A 647 -40.77 -16.59 -37.17
C GLU A 647 -41.69 -16.83 -35.96
N ASN A 648 -41.77 -15.85 -35.05
CA ASN A 648 -42.68 -15.84 -33.89
C ASN A 648 -44.08 -15.27 -34.16
N ASN A 649 -44.43 -15.00 -35.42
CA ASN A 649 -45.73 -14.41 -35.82
C ASN A 649 -46.11 -13.10 -35.10
N MET A 650 -45.12 -12.29 -34.69
CA MET A 650 -45.38 -11.02 -34.02
C MET A 650 -45.89 -9.95 -35.00
N ALA A 651 -46.86 -9.15 -34.55
CA ALA A 651 -47.41 -8.05 -35.33
C ALA A 651 -46.42 -6.86 -35.49
N GLY A 652 -45.44 -6.76 -34.59
CA GLY A 652 -44.37 -5.77 -34.59
C GLY A 652 -42.97 -6.42 -34.54
N THR A 653 -41.94 -5.58 -34.45
CA THR A 653 -40.56 -6.03 -34.26
C THR A 653 -40.31 -6.29 -32.77
N MET A 654 -39.65 -7.41 -32.44
CA MET A 654 -39.17 -7.67 -31.08
C MET A 654 -38.27 -6.56 -30.59
N TYR A 655 -38.29 -6.31 -29.27
CA TYR A 655 -37.44 -5.32 -28.61
C TYR A 655 -37.54 -3.93 -29.23
N ARG A 656 -38.77 -3.52 -29.53
CA ARG A 656 -39.08 -2.27 -30.24
C ARG A 656 -38.51 -1.05 -29.52
N GLU A 657 -38.47 -1.08 -28.18
CA GLU A 657 -37.91 -0.05 -27.32
C GLU A 657 -36.44 0.27 -27.65
N VAL A 658 -35.65 -0.74 -28.02
CA VAL A 658 -34.25 -0.58 -28.46
C VAL A 658 -34.19 -0.24 -29.95
N VAL A 659 -34.99 -0.94 -30.78
CA VAL A 659 -34.97 -0.78 -32.25
C VAL A 659 -35.34 0.65 -32.68
N ASP A 660 -36.42 1.22 -32.13
CA ASP A 660 -36.90 2.54 -32.52
C ASP A 660 -35.87 3.63 -32.17
N ARG A 661 -35.19 3.50 -31.02
CA ARG A 661 -34.11 4.40 -30.59
C ARG A 661 -32.85 4.22 -31.43
N LEU A 662 -32.47 2.99 -31.74
CA LEU A 662 -31.29 2.68 -32.57
C LEU A 662 -31.45 3.24 -33.99
N VAL A 663 -32.61 3.03 -34.63
CA VAL A 663 -32.90 3.55 -35.98
C VAL A 663 -32.94 5.08 -36.01
N THR A 664 -33.29 5.72 -34.90
CA THR A 664 -33.27 7.18 -34.76
C THR A 664 -31.86 7.75 -34.51
N THR A 665 -31.01 6.99 -33.80
CA THR A 665 -29.65 7.41 -33.43
C THR A 665 -28.65 7.20 -34.56
N LEU A 666 -28.68 6.04 -35.25
CA LEU A 666 -27.71 5.70 -36.31
C LEU A 666 -27.55 6.74 -37.44
N PRO A 667 -28.61 7.44 -37.91
CA PRO A 667 -28.48 8.48 -38.93
C PRO A 667 -27.74 9.74 -38.46
N GLN A 668 -27.66 9.98 -37.14
CA GLN A 668 -26.98 11.15 -36.56
C GLN A 668 -25.46 10.96 -36.52
N ILE A 669 -25.01 9.70 -36.55
CA ILE A 669 -23.60 9.32 -36.52
C ILE A 669 -22.93 9.62 -37.87
N ASP A 670 -21.97 10.54 -37.89
CA ASP A 670 -21.18 10.88 -39.09
C ASP A 670 -19.82 10.16 -39.10
N ILE A 671 -19.78 9.00 -39.78
CA ILE A 671 -18.55 8.17 -39.91
C ILE A 671 -17.54 8.79 -40.89
N ASP A 672 -17.97 9.68 -41.79
CA ASP A 672 -17.08 10.28 -42.80
C ASP A 672 -16.65 11.72 -42.42
N GLY A 673 -17.03 12.20 -41.23
CA GLY A 673 -16.90 13.58 -40.75
C GLY A 673 -16.14 13.73 -39.42
N ASP A 674 -16.69 14.53 -38.49
CA ASP A 674 -16.10 14.91 -37.18
C ASP A 674 -16.14 13.76 -36.15
N TRP A 675 -15.62 12.59 -36.52
CA TRP A 675 -15.54 11.44 -35.63
C TRP A 675 -14.37 11.60 -34.64
N GLU A 676 -14.69 11.72 -33.35
CA GLU A 676 -13.69 12.00 -32.29
C GLU A 676 -13.43 10.82 -31.35
N LEU A 677 -14.27 9.78 -31.37
CA LEU A 677 -14.13 8.65 -30.44
C LEU A 677 -13.12 7.61 -30.94
N ASP A 678 -12.33 7.06 -30.04
CA ASP A 678 -11.49 5.92 -30.40
C ASP A 678 -12.30 4.61 -30.50
N THR A 679 -11.66 3.56 -31.02
CA THR A 679 -12.33 2.25 -31.16
C THR A 679 -12.59 1.58 -29.81
N THR A 680 -11.80 1.91 -28.80
CA THR A 680 -11.95 1.41 -27.44
C THR A 680 -13.26 1.88 -26.83
N ASP A 681 -13.54 3.18 -26.86
CA ASP A 681 -14.76 3.80 -26.37
C ASP A 681 -16.01 3.11 -26.96
N LEU A 682 -16.04 2.96 -28.30
CA LEU A 682 -17.11 2.23 -28.98
C LEU A 682 -17.30 0.80 -28.49
N ARG A 683 -16.20 0.08 -28.26
CA ARG A 683 -16.22 -1.31 -27.81
C ARG A 683 -16.70 -1.43 -26.37
N PHE A 684 -16.32 -0.49 -25.51
CA PHE A 684 -16.79 -0.46 -24.13
C PHE A 684 -18.31 -0.27 -24.09
N TYR A 685 -18.85 0.78 -24.72
CA TYR A 685 -20.30 1.02 -24.70
C TYR A 685 -21.11 -0.03 -25.46
N TYR A 686 -20.57 -0.62 -26.53
CA TYR A 686 -21.17 -1.82 -27.13
C TYR A 686 -21.25 -2.97 -26.13
N SER A 687 -20.16 -3.27 -25.41
CA SER A 687 -20.12 -4.32 -24.40
C SER A 687 -21.08 -4.05 -23.25
N LEU A 688 -21.14 -2.79 -22.78
CA LEU A 688 -22.11 -2.33 -21.79
C LEU A 688 -23.55 -2.60 -22.25
N GLY A 689 -23.84 -2.27 -23.51
CA GLY A 689 -25.11 -2.57 -24.14
C GLY A 689 -25.41 -4.07 -24.14
N VAL A 690 -24.45 -4.91 -24.57
CA VAL A 690 -24.64 -6.37 -24.57
C VAL A 690 -24.96 -6.89 -23.17
N ALA A 691 -24.22 -6.46 -22.14
CA ALA A 691 -24.47 -6.86 -20.75
C ALA A 691 -25.87 -6.43 -20.28
N TYR A 692 -26.26 -5.17 -20.54
CA TYR A 692 -27.60 -4.66 -20.24
C TYR A 692 -28.69 -5.49 -20.92
N GLY A 693 -28.53 -5.75 -22.22
CA GLY A 693 -29.50 -6.49 -23.02
C GLY A 693 -29.65 -7.95 -22.58
N MET A 694 -28.54 -8.59 -22.17
CA MET A 694 -28.55 -9.94 -21.62
C MET A 694 -29.29 -10.03 -20.28
N ASN A 695 -29.33 -8.96 -19.48
CA ASN A 695 -30.01 -8.94 -18.19
C ASN A 695 -31.45 -8.37 -18.26
N ASN A 696 -31.93 -7.97 -19.45
CA ASN A 696 -33.22 -7.32 -19.64
C ASN A 696 -34.39 -8.31 -19.89
N TRP A 697 -34.57 -9.28 -18.97
CA TRP A 697 -35.62 -10.31 -19.03
C TRP A 697 -36.53 -10.26 -17.80
N ALA A 698 -37.79 -10.69 -17.98
CA ALA A 698 -38.73 -10.92 -16.88
C ALA A 698 -38.47 -12.28 -16.21
N SER A 699 -38.80 -12.41 -14.92
CA SER A 699 -38.71 -13.70 -14.22
C SER A 699 -39.67 -14.72 -14.83
N SER A 700 -39.19 -15.95 -14.99
CA SER A 700 -39.79 -17.06 -15.76
C SER A 700 -41.16 -17.58 -15.30
N ASP A 701 -41.81 -16.95 -14.31
CA ASP A 701 -43.14 -17.38 -13.85
C ASP A 701 -44.28 -16.83 -14.72
N ASP A 702 -44.02 -15.88 -15.62
CA ASP A 702 -45.04 -15.26 -16.49
C ASP A 702 -44.96 -15.67 -17.98
N GLU A 703 -44.03 -16.54 -18.38
CA GLU A 703 -43.91 -17.00 -19.78
C GLU A 703 -44.60 -18.36 -20.07
N GLU A 704 -45.33 -18.96 -19.13
CA GLU A 704 -46.29 -20.03 -19.45
C GLU A 704 -47.56 -19.43 -20.06
N VAL A 705 -47.51 -19.19 -21.37
CA VAL A 705 -48.70 -18.93 -22.18
C VAL A 705 -49.60 -20.17 -22.11
N ASP A 706 -50.81 -19.96 -21.60
CA ASP A 706 -51.91 -20.93 -21.45
C ASP A 706 -52.34 -21.50 -22.81
N ASP A 707 -51.58 -22.47 -23.31
CA ASP A 707 -51.90 -23.29 -24.49
C ASP A 707 -52.44 -24.66 -24.04
N GLN A 708 -53.59 -24.66 -23.35
CA GLN A 708 -54.47 -25.83 -23.31
C GLN A 708 -55.81 -25.53 -23.98
N PRO A 709 -56.18 -26.21 -25.08
CA PRO A 709 -57.51 -26.07 -25.64
C PRO A 709 -58.52 -26.71 -24.67
N GLU A 710 -59.51 -25.93 -24.24
CA GLU A 710 -60.69 -26.41 -23.51
C GLU A 710 -61.32 -27.61 -24.23
N THR A 711 -61.13 -28.81 -23.70
CA THR A 711 -61.99 -29.95 -24.02
C THR A 711 -63.31 -29.78 -23.30
N ALA A 712 -64.33 -29.34 -24.04
CA ALA A 712 -65.71 -29.38 -23.62
C ALA A 712 -66.14 -30.83 -23.31
N GLU A 713 -66.51 -31.09 -22.05
CA GLU A 713 -67.21 -32.30 -21.64
C GLU A 713 -68.62 -32.31 -22.26
N GLU A 714 -68.90 -33.36 -23.05
CA GLU A 714 -70.26 -33.70 -23.49
C GLU A 714 -70.85 -34.72 -22.50
N GLU A 715 -72.00 -34.38 -21.91
CA GLU A 715 -72.76 -35.17 -20.94
C GLU A 715 -73.14 -36.58 -21.46
N ALA A 716 -72.89 -37.62 -20.64
CA ALA A 716 -73.77 -38.79 -20.44
C ALA A 716 -73.41 -39.59 -19.17
#